data_AF-A0A9K3L7N7-F1
#
_entry.id   AF-A0A9K3L7N7-F1
#
_cell.length_a   1.000
_cell.length_b   1.000
_cell.length_c   1.000
_cell.angle_alpha   90.00
_cell.angle_beta   90.00
_cell.angle_gamma   90.00
#
_symmetry.space_group_name_H-M   'P 1'
#
loop_
_entity.id
_entity.type
_entity.pdbx_description
1 polymer ?
#
loop_
_entity_poly.entity_id
_entity_poly.type
_entity_poly.pdbx_seq_one_letter_code
_entity_poly.pdbx_strand_id
1 'polypeptide(L)'
;MRSSAYSDVDSAASMTSTFRHSKFAPTSTAPDKKLLTDSSHRPKTHGSFGILVVGLGGANGTTMLAGILANRLGIDWRGAKGEPMTPNYYGCITQLDQRGVHGGVGYRDMVSGLADASMAAIGGWEIRPTPPGDALLEAQILDYDLVRQVQQEMNKFKLFRGLFDPRFIGTSQHETATHVLTEMEAQNDSEALKCLRADIRYFKWRNGVVGHTTVIWSASVEPNSELVSQLRTANELLQSIELTEDERGGPLPPSLLYATAALLEGCSFVNGGSQNTLDCPALWELAKQQLGVYLLGTDFKAGQTKFKTAAVEYIRTMGLTPKVIASSNHLGNNDMRNLASAKAASSAKLRVKHDIFAPWDEPQLDHKVSIMFTPFINDDKRDFVEYTSLGFLGQTHTMVTYTRASDSVLCVPLMIDAAVWCDFFSARSWPYEKVSKALAYLFKVPEGAAKGVDPGFFKQMQELKEQVLAAHESKAGHKTIGGISSATTEKRRVRIRAEEEEAVAEWAIPHNARIICAGLACVDMQLNDATGGDGGEGIETFQGEKSIGGGSVSMACKTLARLCHGAHLGEGYMQVTPPVVSSVTPLCMIGNDDSGTKLLSLLEECGSASRNVDTRVVRQSRVQHPSSRTALSVLPIYQDGRRGCFFDAASNNDLTTDFFLEMISELSSGLSARGIDTSGMSTPEYGALLFGYPHLLPHMQGQSLARFFHESRKILVERGIIALDLNGVPEISIVKAGAIRSLNDLRHDRVIGPALQHVDILHMNEDELVLLTGCRILDTRDSEQEDEFNIAKAVDLFLQCGVAVVAVTRGRKGSYVACNNVERFGQSPALPSSWANCSVHMPASLLPPGTRINTNGAGDAFTSGLLVASMLRHTGGVSLERVDDPPPSRLQSPNKKNESKNASSTTKKMTPYTLYMRENYVSLKQQCGGDKKAIFSSCHEMWENESEDVKAMYARMVKEEYDDSATEAATAIMSDTSMDALESKHSREDAGVQFQTEEVYNASLKLESAVQLAGLIAARHVDASTRDLNHLDLTKLLQESIMTLSPTPTIEI
;
A
#
# COMPACT_ATOMS: atom_id res chain seq x y z
N MET A 1 -38.43 31.30 52.25
CA MET A 1 -38.17 31.94 53.55
C MET A 1 -36.66 32.19 53.67
N ARG A 2 -36.24 33.25 54.39
CA ARG A 2 -34.93 33.45 55.09
C ARG A 2 -33.65 32.87 54.43
N SER A 3 -32.79 33.69 53.81
CA SER A 3 -31.69 34.52 54.42
C SER A 3 -30.51 33.68 54.93
N SER A 4 -29.23 34.07 54.80
CA SER A 4 -28.53 35.33 54.41
C SER A 4 -27.16 34.96 53.78
N ALA A 5 -26.57 35.71 52.83
CA ALA A 5 -25.85 37.00 52.97
C ALA A 5 -24.78 36.99 54.10
N TYR A 6 -23.57 37.55 53.97
CA TYR A 6 -23.04 38.69 53.19
C TYR A 6 -21.61 38.35 52.67
N SER A 7 -20.90 39.07 51.78
CA SER A 7 -21.16 40.09 50.71
C SER A 7 -19.78 40.46 50.08
N ASP A 8 -19.44 41.56 49.39
CA ASP A 8 -20.04 42.84 48.90
C ASP A 8 -19.15 43.42 47.74
N VAL A 9 -19.41 44.65 47.25
CA VAL A 9 -18.53 45.52 46.40
C VAL A 9 -18.40 45.12 44.91
N ASP A 10 -18.27 45.99 43.90
CA ASP A 10 -18.97 47.26 43.51
C ASP A 10 -18.40 47.71 42.12
N SER A 11 -18.94 48.67 41.35
CA SER A 11 -20.19 49.44 41.49
C SER A 11 -20.93 49.66 40.15
N ALA A 12 -22.19 49.29 40.15
CA ALA A 12 -23.26 49.58 39.19
C ALA A 12 -23.39 51.04 38.64
N ALA A 13 -23.68 51.17 37.33
CA ALA A 13 -24.59 52.15 36.67
C ALA A 13 -24.50 51.97 35.14
N SER A 14 -25.50 51.53 34.37
CA SER A 14 -26.85 52.09 34.10
C SER A 14 -26.88 53.28 33.14
N MET A 15 -27.27 53.05 31.86
CA MET A 15 -28.33 53.80 31.16
C MET A 15 -28.67 53.18 29.78
N THR A 16 -29.88 53.45 29.28
CA THR A 16 -30.43 52.92 28.01
C THR A 16 -30.81 54.04 27.04
N SER A 17 -30.34 54.01 25.77
CA SER A 17 -31.05 54.67 24.65
C SER A 17 -30.52 54.31 23.25
N THR A 18 -31.44 53.93 22.35
CA THR A 18 -31.49 54.21 20.89
C THR A 18 -30.37 53.78 19.92
N PHE A 19 -30.81 53.19 18.79
CA PHE A 19 -30.03 52.92 17.57
C PHE A 19 -29.43 54.18 16.91
N ARG A 20 -28.23 54.03 16.29
CA ARG A 20 -27.94 54.43 14.88
C ARG A 20 -26.62 53.84 14.36
N HIS A 21 -26.48 53.75 13.04
CA HIS A 21 -25.34 53.09 12.38
C HIS A 21 -24.03 53.89 12.48
N SER A 22 -22.91 53.17 12.69
CA SER A 22 -21.60 53.52 12.16
C SER A 22 -20.77 52.25 11.92
N LYS A 23 -19.90 52.25 10.89
CA LYS A 23 -18.97 51.15 10.59
C LYS A 23 -17.67 51.40 11.35
N PHE A 24 -17.10 50.39 12.04
CA PHE A 24 -15.81 49.75 11.69
C PHE A 24 -15.29 48.79 12.80
N ALA A 25 -14.45 47.84 12.37
CA ALA A 25 -13.36 47.14 13.08
C ALA A 25 -13.59 46.50 14.47
N PRO A 26 -13.42 45.16 14.55
CA PRO A 26 -12.84 44.49 15.72
C PRO A 26 -11.33 44.24 15.52
N THR A 27 -10.51 44.53 16.54
CA THR A 27 -9.11 44.09 16.63
C THR A 27 -9.01 42.90 17.59
N SER A 28 -8.30 41.84 17.18
CA SER A 28 -7.65 40.76 17.98
C SER A 28 -8.31 40.26 19.29
N THR A 29 -8.41 38.97 19.57
CA THR A 29 -7.42 37.91 19.28
C THR A 29 -8.05 36.54 18.96
N ALA A 30 -7.51 35.84 17.98
CA ALA A 30 -7.66 34.40 17.79
C ALA A 30 -6.31 33.81 17.35
N PRO A 31 -5.95 32.56 17.73
CA PRO A 31 -4.68 31.96 17.36
C PRO A 31 -4.62 31.61 15.87
N ASP A 32 -3.55 32.05 15.20
CA ASP A 32 -3.40 32.07 13.75
C ASP A 32 -3.04 30.67 13.18
N LYS A 33 -4.04 29.82 12.96
CA LYS A 33 -3.89 28.49 12.31
C LYS A 33 -3.63 28.62 10.80
N LYS A 34 -2.44 29.08 10.42
CA LYS A 34 -1.98 29.12 9.02
C LYS A 34 -1.61 27.74 8.48
N LEU A 35 -2.64 27.00 8.04
CA LEU A 35 -2.46 26.03 6.95
C LEU A 35 -2.29 26.79 5.64
N LEU A 36 -1.10 26.67 5.04
CA LEU A 36 -0.81 27.20 3.69
C LEU A 36 -0.60 26.03 2.73
N THR A 37 -1.47 25.93 1.72
CA THR A 37 -1.45 24.89 0.68
C THR A 37 -1.77 25.53 -0.67
N ASP A 38 -0.82 25.44 -1.60
CA ASP A 38 -0.97 25.90 -3.00
C ASP A 38 0.11 25.18 -3.87
N SER A 39 -0.01 24.97 -5.17
CA SER A 39 -1.11 25.30 -6.10
C SER A 39 -1.55 24.12 -7.00
N SER A 40 -0.76 23.05 -7.09
CA SER A 40 -0.93 21.95 -8.05
C SER A 40 -1.76 20.79 -7.48
N HIS A 41 -2.99 20.63 -7.99
CA HIS A 41 -3.95 19.53 -7.78
C HIS A 41 -3.78 18.70 -6.48
N ARG A 42 -4.47 19.13 -5.41
CA ARG A 42 -4.69 18.31 -4.20
C ARG A 42 -6.17 18.39 -3.78
N PRO A 43 -6.80 17.28 -3.36
CA PRO A 43 -8.03 17.31 -2.57
C PRO A 43 -7.82 18.17 -1.32
N LYS A 44 -8.77 19.06 -1.02
CA LYS A 44 -8.55 20.14 -0.02
C LYS A 44 -8.78 19.73 1.45
N THR A 45 -9.21 18.49 1.67
CA THR A 45 -9.21 17.80 2.97
C THR A 45 -8.99 16.31 2.73
N HIS A 46 -8.09 15.67 3.47
CA HIS A 46 -7.90 14.22 3.41
C HIS A 46 -8.96 13.49 4.23
N GLY A 47 -9.60 12.47 3.63
CA GLY A 47 -10.30 11.45 4.40
C GLY A 47 -9.29 10.65 5.22
N SER A 48 -9.39 10.69 6.55
CA SER A 48 -8.43 10.02 7.43
C SER A 48 -8.45 8.50 7.29
N PHE A 49 -9.61 7.93 6.92
CA PHE A 49 -9.85 6.56 6.50
C PHE A 49 -11.09 6.53 5.57
N GLY A 50 -11.36 5.42 4.90
CA GLY A 50 -12.45 5.28 3.92
C GLY A 50 -13.54 4.29 4.35
N ILE A 51 -14.81 4.69 4.18
CA ILE A 51 -15.98 3.81 4.30
C ILE A 51 -16.70 3.77 2.95
N LEU A 52 -16.77 2.58 2.35
CA LEU A 52 -17.53 2.31 1.13
C LEU A 52 -18.71 1.39 1.48
N VAL A 53 -19.95 1.81 1.19
CA VAL A 53 -21.14 1.01 1.52
C VAL A 53 -21.80 0.47 0.26
N VAL A 54 -21.93 -0.84 0.14
CA VAL A 54 -22.86 -1.46 -0.82
C VAL A 54 -24.26 -1.32 -0.24
N GLY A 55 -25.15 -0.62 -0.94
CA GLY A 55 -26.46 -0.20 -0.42
C GLY A 55 -26.43 1.12 0.35
N LEU A 56 -25.65 2.11 -0.09
CA LEU A 56 -25.53 3.40 0.62
C LEU A 56 -26.85 4.20 0.67
N GLY A 57 -27.73 4.04 -0.33
CA GLY A 57 -29.08 4.61 -0.31
C GLY A 57 -30.09 3.79 0.50
N GLY A 58 -29.65 2.74 1.20
CA GLY A 58 -30.45 1.95 2.13
C GLY A 58 -30.55 2.59 3.52
N ALA A 59 -31.52 2.15 4.32
CA ALA A 59 -31.83 2.64 5.66
C ALA A 59 -30.62 2.87 6.58
N ASN A 60 -29.70 1.90 6.64
CA ASN A 60 -28.45 2.02 7.41
C ASN A 60 -27.48 3.02 6.76
N GLY A 61 -27.29 2.95 5.44
CA GLY A 61 -26.31 3.77 4.71
C GLY A 61 -26.62 5.27 4.79
N THR A 62 -27.88 5.64 4.58
CA THR A 62 -28.34 7.03 4.70
C THR A 62 -28.28 7.52 6.15
N THR A 63 -28.68 6.69 7.12
CA THR A 63 -28.58 7.00 8.56
C THR A 63 -27.12 7.19 9.01
N MET A 64 -26.19 6.38 8.50
CA MET A 64 -24.75 6.51 8.77
C MET A 64 -24.18 7.80 8.18
N LEU A 65 -24.49 8.10 6.92
CA LEU A 65 -24.04 9.32 6.25
C LEU A 65 -24.60 10.58 6.95
N ALA A 66 -25.89 10.57 7.31
CA ALA A 66 -26.53 11.64 8.08
C ALA A 66 -25.87 11.84 9.45
N GLY A 67 -25.64 10.75 10.20
CA GLY A 67 -25.03 10.81 11.53
C GLY A 67 -23.59 11.32 11.50
N ILE A 68 -22.78 10.90 10.52
CA ILE A 68 -21.39 11.39 10.38
C ILE A 68 -21.38 12.86 9.92
N LEU A 69 -22.24 13.27 8.98
CA LEU A 69 -22.35 14.68 8.57
C LEU A 69 -22.81 15.58 9.72
N ALA A 70 -23.78 15.15 10.53
CA ALA A 70 -24.25 15.91 11.68
C ALA A 70 -23.15 16.16 12.71
N ASN A 71 -22.36 15.13 13.04
CA ASN A 71 -21.20 15.27 13.95
C ASN A 71 -20.10 16.15 13.33
N ARG A 72 -19.73 15.91 12.05
CA ARG A 72 -18.71 16.67 11.31
C ARG A 72 -19.02 18.17 11.23
N LEU A 73 -20.28 18.52 11.04
CA LEU A 73 -20.73 19.89 10.79
C LEU A 73 -21.27 20.59 12.04
N GLY A 74 -21.41 19.89 13.17
CA GLY A 74 -21.97 20.43 14.40
C GLY A 74 -23.45 20.83 14.27
N ILE A 75 -24.25 20.02 13.56
CA ILE A 75 -25.66 20.32 13.28
C ILE A 75 -26.51 19.95 14.50
N ASP A 76 -26.96 20.97 15.23
CA ASP A 76 -28.03 20.86 16.22
C ASP A 76 -29.41 20.84 15.54
N TRP A 77 -30.38 20.17 16.14
CA TRP A 77 -31.76 20.09 15.62
C TRP A 77 -32.82 20.09 16.73
N ARG A 78 -34.09 20.10 16.33
CA ARG A 78 -35.23 19.90 17.23
C ARG A 78 -35.72 18.45 17.18
N GLY A 79 -35.68 17.78 18.33
CA GLY A 79 -36.26 16.45 18.50
C GLY A 79 -37.79 16.48 18.38
N ALA A 80 -38.40 15.28 18.34
CA ALA A 80 -39.84 15.08 18.16
C ALA A 80 -40.78 15.81 19.15
N LYS A 81 -40.29 16.43 20.24
CA LYS A 81 -41.06 17.26 21.19
C LYS A 81 -40.59 18.73 21.23
N GLY A 82 -39.67 19.12 20.35
CA GLY A 82 -39.05 20.44 20.32
C GLY A 82 -37.85 20.60 21.26
N GLU A 83 -37.39 19.52 21.91
CA GLU A 83 -36.15 19.53 22.69
C GLU A 83 -34.94 19.86 21.80
N PRO A 84 -33.96 20.63 22.28
CA PRO A 84 -32.71 20.82 21.54
C PRO A 84 -31.89 19.52 21.58
N MET A 85 -31.47 19.07 20.40
CA MET A 85 -30.69 17.85 20.21
C MET A 85 -29.35 18.22 19.57
N THR A 86 -28.28 17.58 20.05
CA THR A 86 -26.90 17.80 19.56
C THR A 86 -26.35 16.49 18.98
N PRO A 87 -25.46 16.55 17.97
CA PRO A 87 -24.93 15.35 17.33
C PRO A 87 -24.03 14.56 18.29
N ASN A 88 -24.01 13.25 18.12
CA ASN A 88 -23.23 12.31 18.94
C ASN A 88 -23.03 10.97 18.22
N TYR A 89 -22.24 10.08 18.82
CA TYR A 89 -21.99 8.72 18.37
C TYR A 89 -22.41 7.66 19.40
N TYR A 90 -23.56 7.83 20.06
CA TYR A 90 -24.05 6.82 21.02
C TYR A 90 -24.21 5.44 20.36
N GLY A 91 -23.74 4.41 21.06
CA GLY A 91 -23.65 3.04 20.55
C GLY A 91 -22.31 2.70 19.87
N CYS A 92 -21.55 3.67 19.37
CA CYS A 92 -20.27 3.45 18.69
C CYS A 92 -19.15 3.38 19.74
N ILE A 93 -18.69 2.20 20.13
CA ILE A 93 -17.74 2.06 21.25
C ILE A 93 -16.35 2.65 20.93
N THR A 94 -15.99 2.77 19.65
CA THR A 94 -14.77 3.47 19.19
C THR A 94 -14.84 4.98 19.35
N GLN A 95 -16.05 5.56 19.38
CA GLN A 95 -16.28 7.01 19.37
C GLN A 95 -16.76 7.57 20.72
N LEU A 96 -16.67 6.76 21.77
CA LEU A 96 -17.09 7.11 23.13
C LEU A 96 -15.93 6.96 24.11
N ASP A 97 -15.85 7.90 25.05
CA ASP A 97 -14.91 7.88 26.17
C ASP A 97 -15.41 6.96 27.30
N GLN A 98 -14.53 6.55 28.22
CA GLN A 98 -14.88 5.68 29.35
C GLN A 98 -15.87 6.35 30.31
N ARG A 99 -16.89 5.61 30.77
CA ARG A 99 -17.99 6.15 31.60
C ARG A 99 -18.01 5.67 33.07
N GLY A 100 -16.85 5.67 33.72
CA GLY A 100 -16.72 5.56 35.18
C GLY A 100 -16.99 4.17 35.80
N VAL A 101 -17.21 4.13 37.12
CA VAL A 101 -17.14 2.92 37.98
C VAL A 101 -18.22 1.85 37.68
N HIS A 102 -19.32 2.25 37.04
CA HIS A 102 -20.37 1.34 36.54
C HIS A 102 -20.53 1.47 35.01
N GLY A 103 -19.42 1.79 34.33
CA GLY A 103 -19.43 2.35 32.99
C GLY A 103 -19.68 1.34 31.86
N GLY A 104 -20.39 1.81 30.83
CA GLY A 104 -20.32 1.21 29.50
C GLY A 104 -18.91 1.40 28.89
N VAL A 105 -18.51 0.45 28.05
CA VAL A 105 -17.15 0.43 27.47
C VAL A 105 -17.03 1.45 26.34
N GLY A 106 -16.24 2.49 26.57
CA GLY A 106 -15.70 3.38 25.55
C GLY A 106 -14.23 3.08 25.29
N TYR A 107 -13.78 3.28 24.06
CA TYR A 107 -12.39 3.04 23.63
C TYR A 107 -11.64 4.31 23.19
N ARG A 108 -12.34 5.44 22.94
CA ARG A 108 -11.78 6.66 22.35
C ARG A 108 -10.62 7.26 23.15
N ASP A 109 -10.76 7.27 24.47
CA ASP A 109 -9.77 7.70 25.46
C ASP A 109 -8.90 6.55 25.98
N MET A 110 -9.35 5.30 25.86
CA MET A 110 -8.61 4.12 26.32
C MET A 110 -7.40 3.78 25.45
N VAL A 111 -7.47 3.99 24.11
CA VAL A 111 -6.38 3.64 23.19
C VAL A 111 -6.11 4.71 22.14
N SER A 112 -4.85 5.16 22.04
CA SER A 112 -4.45 6.20 21.08
C SER A 112 -4.45 5.70 19.63
N GLY A 113 -4.84 6.56 18.70
CA GLY A 113 -4.80 6.24 17.26
C GLY A 113 -5.93 5.29 16.83
N LEU A 114 -7.13 5.54 17.37
CA LEU A 114 -8.41 5.31 16.70
C LEU A 114 -8.70 6.50 15.78
N ALA A 115 -9.36 6.26 14.64
CA ALA A 115 -9.86 7.32 13.78
C ALA A 115 -11.14 7.97 14.36
N ASP A 116 -11.26 9.29 14.21
CA ASP A 116 -12.53 9.99 14.44
C ASP A 116 -13.45 9.74 13.25
N ALA A 117 -14.63 9.17 13.50
CA ALA A 117 -15.63 8.91 12.47
C ALA A 117 -16.08 10.19 11.72
N SER A 118 -15.94 11.39 12.32
CA SER A 118 -16.19 12.66 11.64
C SER A 118 -15.21 12.91 10.49
N MET A 119 -14.03 12.29 10.50
CA MET A 119 -12.97 12.44 9.50
C MET A 119 -12.94 11.30 8.45
N ALA A 120 -14.00 10.48 8.37
CA ALA A 120 -14.15 9.43 7.36
C ALA A 120 -14.49 9.98 5.96
N ALA A 121 -13.83 9.49 4.91
CA ALA A 121 -14.42 9.56 3.56
C ALA A 121 -15.59 8.57 3.48
N ILE A 122 -16.69 8.95 2.83
CA ILE A 122 -17.89 8.10 2.68
C ILE A 122 -18.30 8.07 1.21
N GLY A 123 -18.50 6.88 0.67
CA GLY A 123 -19.02 6.64 -0.66
C GLY A 123 -19.70 5.26 -0.73
N GLY A 124 -20.12 4.85 -1.91
CA GLY A 124 -20.76 3.54 -2.05
C GLY A 124 -21.62 3.38 -3.29
N TRP A 125 -22.21 2.20 -3.40
CA TRP A 125 -23.06 1.77 -4.49
C TRP A 125 -24.51 1.68 -4.05
N GLU A 126 -25.43 1.85 -5.00
CA GLU A 126 -26.86 1.62 -4.79
C GLU A 126 -27.50 1.19 -6.12
N ILE A 127 -28.51 0.32 -6.07
CA ILE A 127 -29.26 -0.14 -7.26
C ILE A 127 -30.47 0.75 -7.56
N ARG A 128 -30.91 1.57 -6.59
CA ARG A 128 -31.97 2.57 -6.73
C ARG A 128 -31.40 3.95 -7.12
N PRO A 129 -32.10 4.75 -7.94
CA PRO A 129 -31.64 6.07 -8.37
C PRO A 129 -31.88 7.19 -7.32
N THR A 130 -32.59 6.90 -6.23
CA THR A 130 -32.96 7.90 -5.20
C THR A 130 -31.72 8.52 -4.55
N PRO A 131 -31.55 9.86 -4.58
CA PRO A 131 -30.43 10.54 -3.93
C PRO A 131 -30.36 10.27 -2.41
N PRO A 132 -29.16 10.25 -1.77
CA PRO A 132 -29.03 9.76 -0.38
C PRO A 132 -29.83 10.52 0.68
N GLY A 133 -30.02 11.83 0.51
CA GLY A 133 -30.83 12.66 1.41
C GLY A 133 -32.33 12.50 1.20
N ASP A 134 -32.76 12.24 -0.04
CA ASP A 134 -34.15 11.93 -0.36
C ASP A 134 -34.52 10.53 0.14
N ALA A 135 -33.60 9.56 -0.03
CA ALA A 135 -33.71 8.23 0.55
C ALA A 135 -33.70 8.24 2.10
N LEU A 136 -33.03 9.21 2.75
CA LEU A 136 -33.14 9.43 4.20
C LEU A 136 -34.55 9.90 4.59
N LEU A 137 -35.12 10.83 3.81
CA LEU A 137 -36.47 11.36 4.04
C LEU A 137 -37.55 10.28 3.82
N GLU A 138 -37.39 9.44 2.80
CA GLU A 138 -38.23 8.25 2.56
C GLU A 138 -38.09 7.20 3.67
N ALA A 139 -36.89 7.03 4.23
CA ALA A 139 -36.64 6.03 5.27
C ALA A 139 -37.31 6.35 6.62
N GLN A 140 -37.56 7.63 6.94
CA GLN A 140 -38.28 8.07 8.15
C GLN A 140 -37.70 7.55 9.49
N ILE A 141 -36.37 7.53 9.61
CA ILE A 141 -35.64 6.97 10.78
C ILE A 141 -35.25 8.05 11.80
N LEU A 142 -34.75 9.19 11.32
CA LEU A 142 -34.23 10.29 12.14
C LEU A 142 -35.28 11.40 12.32
N ASP A 143 -35.09 12.28 13.33
CA ASP A 143 -35.93 13.46 13.52
C ASP A 143 -35.98 14.31 12.25
N TYR A 144 -37.18 14.68 11.81
CA TYR A 144 -37.40 15.41 10.55
C TYR A 144 -36.60 16.71 10.44
N ASP A 145 -36.38 17.42 11.56
CA ASP A 145 -35.60 18.66 11.56
C ASP A 145 -34.09 18.44 11.37
N LEU A 146 -33.56 17.25 11.69
CA LEU A 146 -32.20 16.85 11.30
C LEU A 146 -32.18 16.49 9.81
N VAL A 147 -33.11 15.64 9.36
CA VAL A 147 -33.24 15.20 7.96
C VAL A 147 -33.28 16.40 7.01
N ARG A 148 -34.16 17.36 7.29
CA ARG A 148 -34.33 18.63 6.55
C ARG A 148 -33.04 19.47 6.47
N GLN A 149 -32.15 19.38 7.45
CA GLN A 149 -30.88 20.11 7.46
C GLN A 149 -29.78 19.37 6.69
N VAL A 150 -29.72 18.04 6.73
CA VAL A 150 -28.67 17.26 6.05
C VAL A 150 -29.02 16.89 4.59
N GLN A 151 -30.31 16.85 4.22
CA GLN A 151 -30.78 16.36 2.91
C GLN A 151 -30.04 16.98 1.71
N GLN A 152 -29.89 18.31 1.67
CA GLN A 152 -29.22 19.00 0.55
C GLN A 152 -27.71 18.75 0.49
N GLU A 153 -27.04 18.50 1.61
CA GLU A 153 -25.63 18.10 1.63
C GLU A 153 -25.45 16.62 1.26
N MET A 154 -26.38 15.76 1.70
CA MET A 154 -26.40 14.33 1.37
C MET A 154 -26.68 14.07 -0.11
N ASN A 155 -27.53 14.86 -0.76
CA ASN A 155 -27.79 14.74 -2.20
C ASN A 155 -26.58 15.13 -3.09
N LYS A 156 -25.49 15.67 -2.51
CA LYS A 156 -24.21 15.88 -3.21
C LYS A 156 -23.32 14.63 -3.24
N PHE A 157 -23.63 13.61 -2.45
CA PHE A 157 -22.92 12.33 -2.49
C PHE A 157 -23.44 11.51 -3.67
N LYS A 158 -22.63 11.43 -4.73
CA LYS A 158 -22.94 10.57 -5.88
C LYS A 158 -22.86 9.10 -5.49
N LEU A 159 -23.85 8.34 -5.95
CA LEU A 159 -23.93 6.89 -5.76
C LEU A 159 -23.35 6.19 -6.98
N PHE A 160 -22.43 5.26 -6.77
CA PHE A 160 -22.00 4.35 -7.83
C PHE A 160 -23.13 3.38 -8.19
N ARG A 161 -23.11 2.91 -9.45
CA ARG A 161 -24.12 1.99 -9.98
C ARG A 161 -23.96 0.61 -9.36
N GLY A 162 -24.99 0.11 -8.69
CA GLY A 162 -24.93 -1.19 -8.02
C GLY A 162 -24.85 -2.36 -9.02
N LEU A 163 -24.03 -3.37 -8.72
CA LEU A 163 -24.17 -4.67 -9.38
C LEU A 163 -25.48 -5.33 -8.91
N PHE A 164 -26.30 -5.75 -9.87
CA PHE A 164 -27.65 -6.28 -9.61
C PHE A 164 -27.88 -7.54 -10.43
N ASP A 165 -28.18 -8.64 -9.73
CA ASP A 165 -28.74 -9.85 -10.32
C ASP A 165 -30.11 -10.11 -9.67
N PRO A 166 -31.22 -10.13 -10.45
CA PRO A 166 -32.56 -10.35 -9.92
C PRO A 166 -32.76 -11.72 -9.26
N ARG A 167 -31.87 -12.69 -9.48
CA ARG A 167 -31.88 -14.03 -8.84
C ARG A 167 -31.44 -13.98 -7.39
N PHE A 168 -30.55 -13.04 -7.05
CA PHE A 168 -29.99 -12.90 -5.70
C PHE A 168 -30.74 -11.89 -4.81
N ILE A 169 -31.84 -11.32 -5.26
CA ILE A 169 -32.58 -10.28 -4.50
C ILE A 169 -34.09 -10.42 -4.71
N GLY A 170 -34.87 -10.09 -3.68
CA GLY A 170 -36.32 -10.26 -3.70
C GLY A 170 -37.02 -9.41 -4.75
N THR A 171 -38.08 -9.96 -5.35
CA THR A 171 -38.84 -9.33 -6.44
C THR A 171 -39.44 -7.96 -6.07
N SER A 172 -39.61 -7.69 -4.77
CA SER A 172 -40.01 -6.36 -4.27
C SER A 172 -39.01 -5.23 -4.54
N GLN A 173 -37.78 -5.56 -4.95
CA GLN A 173 -36.69 -4.63 -5.24
C GLN A 173 -36.55 -4.34 -6.74
N HIS A 174 -36.95 -5.29 -7.59
CA HIS A 174 -36.65 -5.31 -9.03
C HIS A 174 -37.17 -4.05 -9.77
N GLU A 175 -38.40 -3.63 -9.49
CA GLU A 175 -39.01 -2.42 -10.07
C GLU A 175 -38.19 -1.13 -9.81
N THR A 176 -37.48 -1.09 -8.67
CA THR A 176 -36.68 0.07 -8.26
C THR A 176 -35.21 -0.02 -8.66
N ALA A 177 -34.76 -1.16 -9.19
CA ALA A 177 -33.36 -1.46 -9.48
C ALA A 177 -32.91 -0.88 -10.84
N THR A 178 -32.96 0.45 -11.00
CA THR A 178 -32.68 1.15 -12.27
C THR A 178 -31.35 1.91 -12.29
N HIS A 179 -30.66 2.06 -11.15
CA HIS A 179 -29.30 2.62 -11.06
C HIS A 179 -28.24 1.53 -11.01
N VAL A 180 -28.37 0.55 -11.89
CA VAL A 180 -27.53 -0.65 -11.94
C VAL A 180 -26.37 -0.50 -12.93
N LEU A 181 -25.35 -1.34 -12.80
CA LEU A 181 -24.39 -1.58 -13.88
C LEU A 181 -25.15 -2.17 -15.07
N THR A 182 -24.99 -1.57 -16.25
CA THR A 182 -25.67 -2.02 -17.47
C THR A 182 -24.83 -3.05 -18.24
N GLU A 183 -25.46 -3.85 -19.10
CA GLU A 183 -24.78 -4.78 -20.02
C GLU A 183 -23.75 -4.09 -20.94
N MET A 184 -23.91 -2.78 -21.17
CA MET A 184 -22.94 -1.94 -21.92
C MET A 184 -21.73 -1.51 -21.07
N GLU A 185 -21.79 -1.64 -19.75
CA GLU A 185 -20.71 -1.34 -18.80
C GLU A 185 -20.04 -2.62 -18.28
N ALA A 186 -20.78 -3.72 -18.14
CA ALA A 186 -20.27 -5.03 -17.76
C ALA A 186 -21.12 -6.14 -18.41
N GLN A 187 -20.50 -6.94 -19.29
CA GLN A 187 -21.17 -8.05 -19.98
C GLN A 187 -21.10 -9.38 -19.22
N ASN A 188 -20.17 -9.49 -18.27
CA ASN A 188 -19.88 -10.70 -17.49
C ASN A 188 -19.31 -10.32 -16.12
N ASP A 189 -19.03 -11.32 -15.29
CA ASP A 189 -18.55 -11.13 -13.91
C ASP A 189 -17.14 -10.53 -13.83
N SER A 190 -16.27 -10.75 -14.83
CA SER A 190 -14.93 -10.14 -14.92
C SER A 190 -15.02 -8.62 -15.20
N GLU A 191 -15.84 -8.20 -16.16
CA GLU A 191 -16.08 -6.78 -16.43
C GLU A 191 -16.81 -6.09 -15.25
N ALA A 192 -17.70 -6.81 -14.57
CA ALA A 192 -18.31 -6.34 -13.33
C ALA A 192 -17.25 -6.15 -12.23
N LEU A 193 -16.35 -7.11 -12.04
CA LEU A 193 -15.24 -7.02 -11.09
C LEU A 193 -14.34 -5.81 -11.40
N LYS A 194 -13.94 -5.62 -12.66
CA LYS A 194 -13.14 -4.45 -13.12
C LYS A 194 -13.84 -3.13 -12.81
N CYS A 195 -15.14 -3.02 -13.09
CA CYS A 195 -15.94 -1.85 -12.74
C CYS A 195 -15.94 -1.54 -11.24
N LEU A 196 -16.17 -2.56 -10.39
CA LEU A 196 -16.18 -2.39 -8.94
C LEU A 196 -14.82 -1.99 -8.38
N ARG A 197 -13.73 -2.52 -8.95
CA ARG A 197 -12.35 -2.13 -8.61
C ARG A 197 -12.05 -0.68 -9.01
N ALA A 198 -12.43 -0.27 -10.22
CA ALA A 198 -12.28 1.12 -10.69
C ALA A 198 -13.05 2.12 -9.81
N ASP A 199 -14.27 1.79 -9.37
CA ASP A 199 -15.06 2.60 -8.44
C ASP A 199 -14.35 2.77 -7.06
N ILE A 200 -13.74 1.70 -6.53
CA ILE A 200 -12.95 1.76 -5.29
C ILE A 200 -11.74 2.69 -5.45
N ARG A 201 -10.99 2.60 -6.55
CA ARG A 201 -9.83 3.47 -6.83
C ARG A 201 -10.25 4.93 -7.00
N TYR A 202 -11.29 5.19 -7.79
CA TYR A 202 -11.86 6.52 -7.98
C TYR A 202 -12.29 7.14 -6.65
N PHE A 203 -12.97 6.38 -5.79
CA PHE A 203 -13.35 6.84 -4.44
C PHE A 203 -12.13 7.24 -3.59
N LYS A 204 -11.09 6.40 -3.52
CA LYS A 204 -9.86 6.66 -2.75
C LYS A 204 -9.18 7.95 -3.25
N TRP A 205 -9.03 8.08 -4.56
CA TRP A 205 -8.44 9.24 -5.23
C TRP A 205 -9.23 10.53 -4.95
N ARG A 206 -10.53 10.54 -5.27
CA ARG A 206 -11.43 11.71 -5.18
C ARG A 206 -11.48 12.30 -3.78
N ASN A 207 -11.47 11.44 -2.76
CA ASN A 207 -11.58 11.83 -1.36
C ASN A 207 -10.22 11.95 -0.64
N GLY A 208 -9.11 11.74 -1.37
CA GLY A 208 -7.75 11.85 -0.84
C GLY A 208 -7.51 10.98 0.39
N VAL A 209 -7.99 9.74 0.37
CA VAL A 209 -7.98 8.83 1.53
C VAL A 209 -6.55 8.44 1.89
N VAL A 210 -6.16 8.63 3.16
CA VAL A 210 -4.78 8.39 3.65
C VAL A 210 -4.64 7.20 4.61
N GLY A 211 -5.72 6.77 5.24
CA GLY A 211 -5.78 5.56 6.07
C GLY A 211 -6.48 4.41 5.35
N HIS A 212 -6.95 3.45 6.13
CA HIS A 212 -7.50 2.21 5.59
C HIS A 212 -8.89 2.39 4.95
N THR A 213 -9.23 1.58 3.94
CA THR A 213 -10.58 1.56 3.37
C THR A 213 -11.31 0.28 3.75
N THR A 214 -12.53 0.42 4.25
CA THR A 214 -13.44 -0.70 4.55
C THR A 214 -14.66 -0.65 3.64
N VAL A 215 -14.88 -1.72 2.89
CA VAL A 215 -16.10 -1.97 2.12
C VAL A 215 -17.08 -2.73 3.00
N ILE A 216 -18.29 -2.20 3.18
CA ILE A 216 -19.34 -2.78 4.04
C ILE A 216 -20.54 -3.16 3.17
N TRP A 217 -20.91 -4.43 3.18
CA TRP A 217 -22.22 -4.86 2.66
C TRP A 217 -23.32 -4.46 3.64
N SER A 218 -24.16 -3.50 3.23
CA SER A 218 -25.42 -3.18 3.91
C SER A 218 -26.62 -3.14 2.94
N ALA A 219 -26.47 -3.75 1.77
CA ALA A 219 -27.55 -3.96 0.81
C ALA A 219 -28.45 -5.12 1.26
N SER A 220 -29.56 -5.31 0.54
CA SER A 220 -30.52 -6.40 0.73
C SER A 220 -29.83 -7.76 0.92
N VAL A 221 -30.31 -8.55 1.87
CA VAL A 221 -29.82 -9.92 2.10
C VAL A 221 -30.08 -10.79 0.86
N GLU A 222 -29.03 -11.43 0.38
CA GLU A 222 -29.07 -12.39 -0.74
C GLU A 222 -29.49 -13.80 -0.24
N PRO A 223 -29.94 -14.71 -1.12
CA PRO A 223 -29.95 -16.14 -0.81
C PRO A 223 -28.52 -16.69 -0.71
N ASN A 224 -28.34 -17.81 -0.01
CA ASN A 224 -27.08 -18.53 -0.06
C ASN A 224 -26.84 -19.10 -1.47
N SER A 225 -25.58 -19.13 -1.91
CA SER A 225 -25.14 -19.84 -3.12
C SER A 225 -24.29 -21.06 -2.73
N GLU A 226 -24.48 -22.17 -3.43
CA GLU A 226 -23.70 -23.41 -3.19
C GLU A 226 -22.28 -23.30 -3.75
N LEU A 227 -22.10 -22.61 -4.89
CA LEU A 227 -20.80 -22.36 -5.54
C LEU A 227 -19.81 -21.65 -4.60
N VAL A 228 -20.30 -20.72 -3.78
CA VAL A 228 -19.51 -19.96 -2.79
C VAL A 228 -18.70 -20.89 -1.89
N SER A 229 -19.28 -22.00 -1.42
CA SER A 229 -18.59 -22.98 -0.55
C SER A 229 -17.69 -23.98 -1.30
N GLN A 230 -17.75 -23.99 -2.63
CA GLN A 230 -16.99 -24.90 -3.49
C GLN A 230 -15.65 -24.30 -3.92
N LEU A 231 -15.53 -22.97 -4.02
CA LEU A 231 -14.32 -22.25 -4.42
C LEU A 231 -13.29 -22.20 -3.28
N ARG A 232 -12.28 -23.06 -3.33
CA ARG A 232 -11.33 -23.30 -2.23
C ARG A 232 -10.11 -22.40 -2.25
N THR A 233 -9.59 -22.09 -3.43
CA THR A 233 -8.36 -21.30 -3.60
C THR A 233 -8.61 -19.97 -4.31
N ALA A 234 -7.75 -18.98 -4.06
CA ALA A 234 -7.83 -17.67 -4.69
C ALA A 234 -7.82 -17.79 -6.23
N ASN A 235 -7.04 -18.73 -6.78
CA ASN A 235 -6.98 -19.01 -8.21
C ASN A 235 -8.30 -19.62 -8.74
N GLU A 236 -8.92 -20.57 -8.03
CA GLU A 236 -10.25 -21.10 -8.39
C GLU A 236 -11.30 -19.99 -8.43
N LEU A 237 -11.28 -19.05 -7.47
CA LEU A 237 -12.20 -17.92 -7.44
C LEU A 237 -12.00 -16.96 -8.63
N LEU A 238 -10.75 -16.60 -8.96
CA LEU A 238 -10.47 -15.72 -10.08
C LEU A 238 -10.79 -16.39 -11.42
N GLN A 239 -10.39 -17.66 -11.62
CA GLN A 239 -10.77 -18.45 -12.79
C GLN A 239 -12.30 -18.57 -12.90
N SER A 240 -12.99 -18.81 -11.78
CA SER A 240 -14.45 -18.87 -11.74
C SER A 240 -15.12 -17.55 -12.13
N ILE A 241 -14.46 -16.39 -11.96
CA ILE A 241 -15.01 -15.08 -12.37
C ILE A 241 -14.83 -14.85 -13.89
N GLU A 242 -13.76 -15.39 -14.49
CA GLU A 242 -13.53 -15.33 -15.94
C GLU A 242 -14.40 -16.32 -16.74
N LEU A 243 -14.81 -17.45 -16.15
CA LEU A 243 -15.68 -18.44 -16.80
C LEU A 243 -17.12 -17.94 -17.01
N THR A 244 -17.77 -18.43 -18.07
CA THR A 244 -19.21 -18.20 -18.28
C THR A 244 -20.06 -18.94 -17.25
N GLU A 245 -21.32 -18.53 -17.10
CA GLU A 245 -22.23 -19.13 -16.12
C GLU A 245 -22.45 -20.64 -16.35
N ASP A 246 -22.54 -21.07 -17.61
CA ASP A 246 -22.74 -22.47 -17.99
C ASP A 246 -21.50 -23.33 -17.68
N GLU A 247 -20.29 -22.85 -17.99
CA GLU A 247 -19.03 -23.56 -17.71
C GLU A 247 -18.76 -23.70 -16.20
N ARG A 248 -19.16 -22.68 -15.44
CA ARG A 248 -19.07 -22.60 -13.97
C ARG A 248 -20.14 -23.41 -13.24
N GLY A 249 -21.22 -23.78 -13.92
CA GLY A 249 -22.36 -24.48 -13.34
C GLY A 249 -23.30 -23.59 -12.51
N GLY A 250 -23.31 -22.27 -12.76
CA GLY A 250 -24.25 -21.33 -12.14
C GLY A 250 -23.68 -19.93 -11.88
N PRO A 251 -24.51 -19.00 -11.36
CA PRO A 251 -24.14 -17.60 -11.20
C PRO A 251 -23.43 -17.32 -9.87
N LEU A 252 -22.52 -16.34 -9.90
CA LEU A 252 -21.88 -15.82 -8.69
C LEU A 252 -22.79 -14.76 -8.03
N PRO A 253 -22.93 -14.78 -6.69
CA PRO A 253 -23.69 -13.74 -6.00
C PRO A 253 -22.94 -12.39 -6.06
N PRO A 254 -23.61 -11.26 -6.30
CA PRO A 254 -22.98 -9.93 -6.29
C PRO A 254 -22.12 -9.66 -5.05
N SER A 255 -22.53 -10.12 -3.85
CA SER A 255 -21.69 -9.95 -2.65
C SER A 255 -20.32 -10.62 -2.70
N LEU A 256 -20.16 -11.72 -3.47
CA LEU A 256 -18.85 -12.35 -3.69
C LEU A 256 -17.98 -11.45 -4.56
N LEU A 257 -18.52 -10.86 -5.63
CA LEU A 257 -17.78 -9.95 -6.51
C LEU A 257 -17.38 -8.65 -5.79
N TYR A 258 -18.26 -8.10 -4.94
CA TYR A 258 -17.91 -6.99 -4.05
C TYR A 258 -16.83 -7.35 -3.02
N ALA A 259 -16.84 -8.57 -2.48
CA ALA A 259 -15.79 -9.04 -1.57
C ALA A 259 -14.45 -9.22 -2.29
N THR A 260 -14.44 -9.85 -3.46
CA THR A 260 -13.24 -10.00 -4.30
C THR A 260 -12.68 -8.64 -4.72
N ALA A 261 -13.53 -7.70 -5.16
CA ALA A 261 -13.12 -6.33 -5.50
C ALA A 261 -12.47 -5.62 -4.30
N ALA A 262 -13.08 -5.72 -3.11
CA ALA A 262 -12.53 -5.12 -1.90
C ALA A 262 -11.13 -5.67 -1.57
N LEU A 263 -10.98 -7.00 -1.54
CA LEU A 263 -9.70 -7.65 -1.20
C LEU A 263 -8.62 -7.39 -2.26
N LEU A 264 -8.94 -7.45 -3.56
CA LEU A 264 -7.99 -7.11 -4.64
C LEU A 264 -7.51 -5.65 -4.59
N GLU A 265 -8.31 -4.75 -4.03
CA GLU A 265 -7.97 -3.34 -3.84
C GLU A 265 -7.42 -3.04 -2.43
N GLY A 266 -6.94 -4.03 -1.69
CA GLY A 266 -6.36 -3.86 -0.36
C GLY A 266 -7.33 -3.29 0.69
N CYS A 267 -8.64 -3.42 0.46
CA CYS A 267 -9.68 -2.95 1.36
C CYS A 267 -10.19 -4.12 2.22
N SER A 268 -10.52 -3.86 3.47
CA SER A 268 -11.25 -4.87 4.28
C SER A 268 -12.70 -4.97 3.85
N PHE A 269 -13.27 -6.17 3.89
CA PHE A 269 -14.67 -6.43 3.55
C PHE A 269 -15.47 -6.85 4.78
N VAL A 270 -16.63 -6.22 5.00
CA VAL A 270 -17.52 -6.48 6.13
C VAL A 270 -18.89 -6.92 5.62
N ASN A 271 -19.25 -8.19 5.81
CA ASN A 271 -20.55 -8.73 5.47
C ASN A 271 -21.60 -8.43 6.56
N GLY A 272 -22.27 -7.29 6.45
CA GLY A 272 -23.46 -6.97 7.24
C GLY A 272 -24.74 -7.71 6.81
N GLY A 273 -24.68 -8.44 5.68
CA GLY A 273 -25.76 -9.29 5.15
C GLY A 273 -25.91 -10.61 5.91
N SER A 274 -26.57 -11.61 5.34
CA SER A 274 -26.76 -12.93 6.00
C SER A 274 -26.51 -14.14 5.09
N GLN A 275 -26.35 -13.86 3.80
CA GLN A 275 -25.84 -14.78 2.81
C GLN A 275 -24.44 -15.28 3.16
N ASN A 276 -24.11 -16.47 2.66
CA ASN A 276 -22.91 -17.22 3.01
C ASN A 276 -21.60 -16.74 2.36
N THR A 277 -21.47 -15.47 1.97
CA THR A 277 -20.27 -14.93 1.26
C THR A 277 -18.95 -15.33 1.93
N LEU A 278 -18.91 -15.34 3.27
CA LEU A 278 -17.72 -15.68 4.06
C LEU A 278 -17.53 -17.18 4.33
N ASP A 279 -18.38 -18.04 3.79
CA ASP A 279 -18.19 -19.48 3.77
C ASP A 279 -17.36 -19.95 2.54
N CYS A 280 -16.87 -19.00 1.73
CA CYS A 280 -15.92 -19.20 0.63
C CYS A 280 -14.47 -19.22 1.13
N PRO A 281 -13.75 -20.37 1.10
CA PRO A 281 -12.36 -20.44 1.53
C PRO A 281 -11.41 -19.62 0.64
N ALA A 282 -11.70 -19.47 -0.66
CA ALA A 282 -10.87 -18.68 -1.57
C ALA A 282 -10.76 -17.20 -1.15
N LEU A 283 -11.84 -16.59 -0.65
CA LEU A 283 -11.79 -15.24 -0.07
C LEU A 283 -10.90 -15.16 1.18
N TRP A 284 -10.80 -16.24 1.96
CA TRP A 284 -9.93 -16.27 3.15
C TRP A 284 -8.47 -16.35 2.75
N GLU A 285 -8.14 -17.10 1.70
CA GLU A 285 -6.79 -17.15 1.14
C GLU A 285 -6.40 -15.77 0.60
N LEU A 286 -7.25 -15.16 -0.24
CA LEU A 286 -7.04 -13.83 -0.80
C LEU A 286 -6.87 -12.74 0.28
N ALA A 287 -7.62 -12.84 1.40
CA ALA A 287 -7.43 -11.95 2.55
C ALA A 287 -6.12 -12.21 3.31
N LYS A 288 -5.67 -13.47 3.44
CA LYS A 288 -4.41 -13.83 4.11
C LYS A 288 -3.16 -13.43 3.31
N GLN A 289 -3.26 -13.30 1.99
CA GLN A 289 -2.18 -12.84 1.13
C GLN A 289 -1.76 -11.37 1.40
N GLN A 290 -2.54 -10.59 2.17
CA GLN A 290 -2.30 -9.16 2.40
C GLN A 290 -2.37 -8.77 3.88
N LEU A 291 -1.26 -8.22 4.42
CA LEU A 291 -1.22 -7.72 5.80
C LEU A 291 -2.08 -6.46 5.98
N GLY A 292 -2.93 -6.44 7.01
CA GLY A 292 -3.85 -5.35 7.30
C GLY A 292 -5.20 -5.44 6.59
N VAL A 293 -5.41 -6.46 5.76
CA VAL A 293 -6.71 -6.74 5.11
C VAL A 293 -7.49 -7.76 5.93
N TYR A 294 -8.77 -7.48 6.17
CA TYR A 294 -9.66 -8.28 7.02
C TYR A 294 -10.97 -8.60 6.29
N LEU A 295 -11.42 -9.84 6.44
CA LEU A 295 -12.69 -10.35 5.94
C LEU A 295 -13.58 -10.69 7.14
N LEU A 296 -14.63 -9.90 7.38
CA LEU A 296 -15.39 -9.90 8.63
C LEU A 296 -16.89 -10.10 8.39
N GLY A 297 -17.56 -10.86 9.24
CA GLY A 297 -18.98 -11.18 9.11
C GLY A 297 -19.40 -12.32 10.06
N THR A 298 -20.66 -12.72 10.10
CA THR A 298 -21.76 -12.33 9.21
C THR A 298 -23.02 -11.90 9.98
N ASP A 299 -23.75 -10.93 9.42
CA ASP A 299 -24.95 -10.23 9.92
C ASP A 299 -24.72 -9.40 11.20
N PHE A 300 -24.97 -8.09 11.15
CA PHE A 300 -24.68 -7.21 12.29
C PHE A 300 -25.54 -7.53 13.54
N LYS A 301 -24.90 -7.61 14.71
CA LYS A 301 -25.51 -7.93 16.01
C LYS A 301 -26.00 -6.65 16.72
N ALA A 302 -26.95 -5.97 16.09
CA ALA A 302 -27.55 -4.72 16.54
C ALA A 302 -28.49 -4.87 17.77
N GLY A 303 -29.76 -5.24 17.52
CA GLY A 303 -30.80 -5.41 18.54
C GLY A 303 -30.89 -6.83 19.14
N GLN A 304 -32.01 -7.53 18.89
CA GLN A 304 -32.37 -8.81 19.55
C GLN A 304 -31.20 -9.76 19.83
N THR A 305 -30.36 -10.08 18.84
CA THR A 305 -29.28 -11.07 19.00
C THR A 305 -28.20 -10.64 20.00
N LYS A 306 -27.94 -9.33 20.15
CA LYS A 306 -26.96 -8.80 21.11
C LYS A 306 -27.43 -9.03 22.54
N PHE A 307 -28.71 -8.75 22.81
CA PHE A 307 -29.31 -9.05 24.10
C PHE A 307 -29.52 -10.56 24.30
N LYS A 308 -29.97 -11.30 23.28
CA LYS A 308 -30.22 -12.75 23.35
C LYS A 308 -28.96 -13.53 23.75
N THR A 309 -27.80 -13.18 23.19
CA THR A 309 -26.52 -13.80 23.54
C THR A 309 -26.10 -13.49 24.98
N ALA A 310 -26.14 -12.22 25.39
CA ALA A 310 -25.87 -11.81 26.77
C ALA A 310 -26.83 -12.44 27.80
N ALA A 311 -28.12 -12.57 27.46
CA ALA A 311 -29.15 -13.11 28.33
C ALA A 311 -28.99 -14.62 28.57
N VAL A 312 -28.65 -15.39 27.54
CA VAL A 312 -28.43 -16.84 27.68
C VAL A 312 -27.08 -17.11 28.35
N GLU A 313 -26.05 -16.30 28.07
CA GLU A 313 -24.78 -16.31 28.80
C GLU A 313 -24.99 -16.07 30.31
N TYR A 314 -25.83 -15.10 30.68
CA TYR A 314 -26.25 -14.86 32.07
C TYR A 314 -27.02 -16.05 32.68
N ILE A 315 -28.00 -16.61 31.97
CA ILE A 315 -28.78 -17.80 32.42
C ILE A 315 -27.85 -18.99 32.70
N ARG A 316 -26.93 -19.30 31.78
CA ARG A 316 -25.95 -20.39 31.93
C ARG A 316 -24.97 -20.10 33.08
N THR A 317 -24.57 -18.84 33.27
CA THR A 317 -23.69 -18.40 34.37
C THR A 317 -24.34 -18.57 35.75
N MET A 318 -25.68 -18.47 35.85
CA MET A 318 -26.42 -18.80 37.08
C MET A 318 -26.54 -20.32 37.35
N GLY A 319 -26.03 -21.18 36.46
CA GLY A 319 -26.21 -22.63 36.56
C GLY A 319 -27.61 -23.12 36.19
N LEU A 320 -28.43 -22.28 35.53
CA LEU A 320 -29.69 -22.70 34.93
C LEU A 320 -29.42 -23.34 33.56
N THR A 321 -30.16 -24.39 33.22
CA THR A 321 -30.05 -25.08 31.92
C THR A 321 -31.10 -24.52 30.95
N PRO A 322 -30.74 -23.81 29.87
CA PRO A 322 -31.70 -23.39 28.84
C PRO A 322 -32.42 -24.60 28.23
N LYS A 323 -33.70 -24.44 27.89
CA LYS A 323 -34.50 -25.46 27.17
C LYS A 323 -35.32 -24.90 26.02
N VAL A 324 -35.84 -23.68 26.13
CA VAL A 324 -36.56 -23.00 25.04
C VAL A 324 -35.99 -21.61 24.85
N ILE A 325 -35.71 -21.24 23.60
CA ILE A 325 -35.48 -19.86 23.18
C ILE A 325 -36.41 -19.59 22.00
N ALA A 326 -37.61 -19.10 22.27
CA ALA A 326 -38.60 -18.78 21.26
C ALA A 326 -38.55 -17.27 20.96
N SER A 327 -38.34 -16.89 19.71
CA SER A 327 -38.13 -15.49 19.33
C SER A 327 -38.93 -15.07 18.09
N SER A 328 -39.59 -13.92 18.16
CA SER A 328 -40.24 -13.27 17.02
C SER A 328 -39.63 -11.87 16.77
N ASN A 329 -39.56 -11.48 15.51
CA ASN A 329 -39.06 -10.18 15.05
C ASN A 329 -40.11 -9.59 14.11
N HIS A 330 -40.59 -8.38 14.39
CA HIS A 330 -41.46 -7.63 13.49
C HIS A 330 -40.73 -6.37 13.04
N LEU A 331 -40.72 -6.11 11.73
CA LEU A 331 -40.08 -4.94 11.13
C LEU A 331 -40.76 -4.63 9.79
N GLY A 332 -40.91 -3.35 9.45
CA GLY A 332 -41.64 -2.86 8.28
C GLY A 332 -40.80 -2.18 7.21
N ASN A 333 -39.51 -1.99 7.45
CA ASN A 333 -38.57 -1.38 6.52
C ASN A 333 -38.24 -2.32 5.33
N ASN A 334 -37.33 -1.87 4.47
CA ASN A 334 -37.00 -2.59 3.24
C ASN A 334 -36.28 -3.95 3.43
N ASP A 335 -35.62 -4.21 4.57
CA ASP A 335 -34.98 -5.52 4.84
C ASP A 335 -36.04 -6.63 4.90
N MET A 336 -37.09 -6.43 5.72
CA MET A 336 -38.19 -7.40 5.76
C MET A 336 -39.03 -7.40 4.47
N ARG A 337 -39.11 -6.28 3.73
CA ARG A 337 -39.79 -6.27 2.41
C ARG A 337 -39.06 -7.18 1.42
N ASN A 338 -37.73 -7.09 1.35
CA ASN A 338 -36.89 -8.00 0.57
C ASN A 338 -37.13 -9.47 0.98
N LEU A 339 -36.96 -9.80 2.27
CA LEU A 339 -37.10 -11.18 2.77
C LEU A 339 -38.52 -11.76 2.60
N ALA A 340 -39.56 -10.94 2.70
CA ALA A 340 -40.93 -11.37 2.43
C ALA A 340 -41.16 -11.73 0.95
N SER A 341 -40.43 -11.10 0.03
CA SER A 341 -40.45 -11.41 -1.41
C SER A 341 -39.45 -12.48 -1.86
N ALA A 342 -38.48 -12.88 -1.01
CA ALA A 342 -37.47 -13.88 -1.33
C ALA A 342 -37.39 -14.98 -0.26
N LYS A 343 -38.08 -16.10 -0.48
CA LYS A 343 -38.06 -17.26 0.42
C LYS A 343 -36.63 -17.80 0.66
N ALA A 344 -35.76 -17.77 -0.36
CA ALA A 344 -34.38 -18.23 -0.24
C ALA A 344 -33.48 -17.28 0.57
N ALA A 345 -33.62 -15.95 0.42
CA ALA A 345 -32.97 -14.97 1.30
C ALA A 345 -33.49 -15.04 2.74
N SER A 346 -34.79 -15.31 2.91
CA SER A 346 -35.40 -15.59 4.21
C SER A 346 -34.75 -16.80 4.90
N SER A 347 -34.47 -17.88 4.16
CA SER A 347 -33.68 -19.02 4.66
C SER A 347 -32.27 -18.61 5.10
N ALA A 348 -31.57 -17.74 4.36
CA ALA A 348 -30.26 -17.23 4.76
C ALA A 348 -30.30 -16.42 6.08
N LYS A 349 -31.33 -15.57 6.25
CA LYS A 349 -31.57 -14.84 7.52
C LYS A 349 -31.95 -15.78 8.67
N LEU A 350 -32.67 -16.86 8.39
CA LEU A 350 -33.05 -17.86 9.39
C LEU A 350 -31.87 -18.73 9.83
N ARG A 351 -31.00 -19.19 8.91
CA ARG A 351 -29.74 -19.89 9.21
C ARG A 351 -28.96 -19.17 10.31
N VAL A 352 -28.56 -17.93 10.02
CA VAL A 352 -27.79 -17.07 10.93
C VAL A 352 -28.52 -16.81 12.27
N LYS A 353 -29.86 -16.86 12.29
CA LYS A 353 -30.63 -16.72 13.54
C LYS A 353 -30.84 -18.03 14.31
N HIS A 354 -30.73 -19.20 13.70
CA HIS A 354 -30.76 -20.49 14.39
C HIS A 354 -29.38 -20.90 14.92
N ASP A 355 -28.34 -20.71 14.11
CA ASP A 355 -26.98 -21.19 14.35
C ASP A 355 -26.21 -20.42 15.44
N ILE A 356 -26.79 -19.34 15.99
CA ILE A 356 -26.22 -18.49 17.05
C ILE A 356 -25.58 -19.31 18.18
N PHE A 357 -26.21 -20.42 18.58
CA PHE A 357 -25.77 -21.25 19.71
C PHE A 357 -25.08 -22.57 19.31
N ALA A 358 -24.79 -22.77 18.02
CA ALA A 358 -24.07 -23.95 17.56
C ALA A 358 -22.70 -24.18 18.27
N PRO A 359 -21.89 -23.15 18.61
CA PRO A 359 -20.63 -23.33 19.36
C PRO A 359 -20.80 -23.81 20.81
N TRP A 360 -22.03 -23.96 21.32
CA TRP A 360 -22.31 -24.47 22.67
C TRP A 360 -22.81 -25.92 22.71
N ASP A 361 -23.10 -26.53 21.54
CA ASP A 361 -23.56 -27.92 21.38
C ASP A 361 -24.63 -28.36 22.40
N GLU A 362 -25.78 -27.68 22.39
CA GLU A 362 -26.94 -27.99 23.26
C GLU A 362 -28.08 -28.66 22.46
N PRO A 363 -28.00 -29.97 22.13
CA PRO A 363 -28.97 -30.66 21.26
C PRO A 363 -30.38 -30.84 21.87
N GLN A 364 -30.62 -30.31 23.08
CA GLN A 364 -31.92 -30.30 23.76
C GLN A 364 -32.50 -28.86 23.90
N LEU A 365 -32.05 -27.93 23.07
CA LEU A 365 -32.46 -26.53 23.08
C LEU A 365 -33.46 -26.23 21.96
N ASP A 366 -34.72 -26.00 22.32
CA ASP A 366 -35.77 -25.56 21.38
C ASP A 366 -35.57 -24.09 20.98
N HIS A 367 -34.61 -23.85 20.08
CA HIS A 367 -34.36 -22.53 19.50
C HIS A 367 -35.27 -22.29 18.29
N LYS A 368 -36.32 -21.50 18.47
CA LYS A 368 -37.29 -21.13 17.41
C LYS A 368 -37.20 -19.64 17.07
N VAL A 369 -37.30 -19.34 15.78
CA VAL A 369 -37.18 -17.99 15.24
C VAL A 369 -38.32 -17.73 14.26
N SER A 370 -38.96 -16.58 14.38
CA SER A 370 -39.91 -16.04 13.40
C SER A 370 -39.52 -14.62 13.01
N ILE A 371 -39.71 -14.29 11.73
CA ILE A 371 -39.55 -12.95 11.17
C ILE A 371 -40.83 -12.58 10.42
N MET A 372 -41.33 -11.35 10.61
CA MET A 372 -42.61 -10.90 10.09
C MET A 372 -42.51 -9.48 9.52
N PHE A 373 -42.78 -9.36 8.21
CA PHE A 373 -42.92 -8.06 7.56
C PHE A 373 -44.19 -7.36 8.05
N THR A 374 -44.03 -6.19 8.66
CA THR A 374 -45.12 -5.41 9.27
C THR A 374 -44.99 -3.95 8.83
N PRO A 375 -45.43 -3.58 7.61
CA PRO A 375 -45.04 -2.30 6.98
C PRO A 375 -45.36 -1.05 7.82
N PHE A 376 -46.46 -1.04 8.57
CA PHE A 376 -46.87 0.12 9.38
C PHE A 376 -45.85 0.54 10.46
N ILE A 377 -44.99 -0.36 10.94
CA ILE A 377 -43.97 0.00 11.94
C ILE A 377 -42.65 0.45 11.31
N ASN A 378 -42.47 0.37 9.98
CA ASN A 378 -41.25 0.77 9.28
C ASN A 378 -39.96 0.29 10.00
N ASP A 379 -39.06 1.17 10.43
CA ASP A 379 -37.81 0.81 11.11
C ASP A 379 -37.97 0.56 12.63
N ASP A 380 -39.14 0.85 13.23
CA ASP A 380 -39.48 0.65 14.66
C ASP A 380 -39.67 -0.85 14.99
N LYS A 381 -38.54 -1.57 14.98
CA LYS A 381 -38.42 -3.01 15.19
C LYS A 381 -38.99 -3.45 16.53
N ARG A 382 -39.75 -4.55 16.51
CA ARG A 382 -40.43 -5.10 17.68
C ARG A 382 -40.09 -6.57 17.86
N ASP A 383 -39.32 -6.83 18.91
CA ASP A 383 -38.71 -8.11 19.19
C ASP A 383 -39.29 -8.69 20.49
N PHE A 384 -39.79 -9.93 20.42
CA PHE A 384 -40.16 -10.71 21.60
C PHE A 384 -39.23 -11.93 21.68
N VAL A 385 -38.73 -12.23 22.88
CA VAL A 385 -38.01 -13.47 23.15
C VAL A 385 -38.46 -14.05 24.49
N GLU A 386 -38.84 -15.32 24.49
CA GLU A 386 -38.97 -16.16 25.68
C GLU A 386 -37.70 -16.98 25.87
N TYR A 387 -37.21 -17.04 27.10
CA TYR A 387 -36.14 -17.92 27.55
C TYR A 387 -36.69 -18.80 28.69
N THR A 388 -37.02 -20.06 28.40
CA THR A 388 -37.44 -21.03 29.42
C THR A 388 -36.30 -22.01 29.71
N SER A 389 -36.00 -22.18 31.00
CA SER A 389 -34.85 -22.90 31.53
C SER A 389 -35.25 -23.78 32.71
N LEU A 390 -34.41 -24.75 33.08
CA LEU A 390 -34.55 -25.56 34.29
C LEU A 390 -33.61 -25.05 35.39
N GLY A 391 -34.13 -24.97 36.62
CA GLY A 391 -33.39 -24.64 37.83
C GLY A 391 -33.42 -25.75 38.87
N PHE A 392 -33.37 -25.36 40.15
CA PHE A 392 -33.36 -26.29 41.29
C PHE A 392 -34.56 -27.26 41.24
N LEU A 393 -34.30 -28.55 41.54
CA LEU A 393 -35.28 -29.65 41.43
C LEU A 393 -36.00 -29.73 40.07
N GLY A 394 -35.34 -29.30 38.99
CA GLY A 394 -35.90 -29.31 37.64
C GLY A 394 -37.09 -28.36 37.44
N GLN A 395 -37.33 -27.42 38.36
CA GLN A 395 -38.43 -26.47 38.23
C GLN A 395 -38.13 -25.45 37.13
N THR A 396 -39.18 -25.01 36.43
CA THR A 396 -39.04 -24.09 35.30
C THR A 396 -38.79 -22.65 35.75
N HIS A 397 -37.91 -21.97 35.03
CA HIS A 397 -37.68 -20.54 35.10
C HIS A 397 -37.90 -19.96 33.69
N THR A 398 -38.87 -19.06 33.56
CA THR A 398 -39.21 -18.40 32.28
C THR A 398 -39.00 -16.90 32.39
N MET A 399 -38.17 -16.36 31.50
CA MET A 399 -37.97 -14.92 31.31
C MET A 399 -38.50 -14.52 29.94
N VAL A 400 -39.25 -13.42 29.87
CA VAL A 400 -39.72 -12.84 28.59
C VAL A 400 -39.18 -11.43 28.45
N THR A 401 -38.61 -11.12 27.29
CA THR A 401 -38.16 -9.77 26.95
C THR A 401 -38.87 -9.25 25.72
N TYR A 402 -39.45 -8.06 25.84
CA TYR A 402 -39.93 -7.26 24.71
C TYR A 402 -38.96 -6.10 24.48
N THR A 403 -38.47 -5.94 23.25
CA THR A 403 -37.61 -4.82 22.84
C THR A 403 -38.27 -4.05 21.70
N ARG A 404 -38.19 -2.72 21.77
CA ARG A 404 -38.62 -1.78 20.75
C ARG A 404 -37.49 -0.78 20.47
N ALA A 405 -37.03 -0.70 19.22
CA ALA A 405 -35.97 0.22 18.81
C ALA A 405 -35.98 0.43 17.29
N SER A 406 -35.37 1.50 16.80
CA SER A 406 -34.95 1.57 15.38
C SER A 406 -33.83 0.54 15.15
N ASP A 407 -33.96 -0.28 14.10
CA ASP A 407 -32.91 -1.24 13.74
C ASP A 407 -31.69 -0.51 13.17
N SER A 408 -31.91 0.50 12.34
CA SER A 408 -30.84 1.29 11.71
C SER A 408 -30.02 2.08 12.74
N VAL A 409 -30.66 2.70 13.75
CA VAL A 409 -29.98 3.41 14.84
C VAL A 409 -29.15 2.46 15.73
N LEU A 410 -29.50 1.16 15.80
CA LEU A 410 -28.68 0.15 16.49
C LEU A 410 -27.63 -0.51 15.59
N CYS A 411 -27.83 -0.50 14.26
CA CYS A 411 -26.93 -1.13 13.28
C CYS A 411 -25.79 -0.21 12.85
N VAL A 412 -26.09 1.05 12.53
CA VAL A 412 -25.11 2.06 12.06
C VAL A 412 -23.89 2.20 12.99
N PRO A 413 -24.02 2.20 14.33
CA PRO A 413 -22.87 2.21 15.21
C PRO A 413 -21.88 1.07 14.99
N LEU A 414 -22.38 -0.13 14.64
CA LEU A 414 -21.54 -1.30 14.37
C LEU A 414 -20.83 -1.20 13.03
N MET A 415 -21.40 -0.51 12.04
CA MET A 415 -20.74 -0.21 10.76
C MET A 415 -19.58 0.77 10.96
N ILE A 416 -19.79 1.81 11.78
CA ILE A 416 -18.77 2.80 12.12
C ILE A 416 -17.65 2.14 12.94
N ASP A 417 -18.01 1.39 14.00
CA ASP A 417 -17.03 0.65 14.79
C ASP A 417 -16.25 -0.36 13.94
N ALA A 418 -16.89 -1.07 13.00
CA ALA A 418 -16.20 -2.01 12.10
C ALA A 418 -15.10 -1.31 11.29
N ALA A 419 -15.42 -0.20 10.61
CA ALA A 419 -14.44 0.51 9.77
C ALA A 419 -13.31 1.14 10.59
N VAL A 420 -13.63 1.71 11.77
CA VAL A 420 -12.62 2.30 12.66
C VAL A 420 -11.73 1.22 13.30
N TRP A 421 -12.26 0.04 13.62
CA TRP A 421 -11.44 -1.09 14.05
C TRP A 421 -10.55 -1.64 12.93
N CYS A 422 -11.07 -1.77 11.71
CA CYS A 422 -10.27 -2.17 10.56
C CYS A 422 -9.09 -1.21 10.34
N ASP A 423 -9.31 0.11 10.38
CA ASP A 423 -8.23 1.11 10.31
C ASP A 423 -7.24 0.99 11.49
N PHE A 424 -7.74 0.91 12.73
CA PHE A 424 -6.92 0.77 13.93
C PHE A 424 -5.98 -0.44 13.87
N PHE A 425 -6.49 -1.60 13.46
CA PHE A 425 -5.71 -2.85 13.37
C PHE A 425 -4.84 -2.91 12.10
N SER A 426 -5.29 -2.37 10.97
CA SER A 426 -4.53 -2.29 9.71
C SER A 426 -3.29 -1.41 9.88
N ALA A 427 -3.43 -0.25 10.51
CA ALA A 427 -2.34 0.67 10.90
C ALA A 427 -1.38 0.12 12.00
N ARG A 428 -1.48 -1.18 12.28
CA ARG A 428 -0.67 -1.99 13.21
C ARG A 428 -0.33 -3.38 12.65
N SER A 429 -0.78 -3.71 11.43
CA SER A 429 -0.65 -5.02 10.78
C SER A 429 -1.09 -6.19 11.69
N TRP A 430 -2.14 -6.00 12.50
CA TRP A 430 -2.54 -7.01 13.49
C TRP A 430 -3.06 -8.28 12.79
N PRO A 431 -2.70 -9.51 13.24
CA PRO A 431 -3.04 -10.74 12.55
C PRO A 431 -4.55 -10.94 12.33
N TYR A 432 -4.94 -11.32 11.11
CA TYR A 432 -6.34 -11.48 10.70
C TYR A 432 -7.12 -12.42 11.64
N GLU A 433 -6.55 -13.55 12.06
CA GLU A 433 -7.19 -14.49 12.99
C GLU A 433 -7.46 -13.89 14.38
N LYS A 434 -6.66 -12.91 14.81
CA LYS A 434 -6.89 -12.17 16.07
C LYS A 434 -7.95 -11.09 15.87
N VAL A 435 -7.91 -10.36 14.75
CA VAL A 435 -8.89 -9.31 14.42
C VAL A 435 -10.29 -9.91 14.25
N SER A 436 -10.44 -11.03 13.54
CA SER A 436 -11.74 -11.71 13.40
C SER A 436 -12.36 -12.07 14.76
N LYS A 437 -11.55 -12.59 15.68
CA LYS A 437 -12.02 -12.99 17.03
C LYS A 437 -12.36 -11.78 17.89
N ALA A 438 -11.49 -10.77 17.90
CA ALA A 438 -11.76 -9.48 18.55
C ALA A 438 -13.08 -8.85 18.09
N LEU A 439 -13.35 -8.91 16.79
CA LEU A 439 -14.51 -8.25 16.17
C LEU A 439 -15.76 -9.14 16.07
N ALA A 440 -15.73 -10.36 16.61
CA ALA A 440 -16.88 -11.27 16.69
C ALA A 440 -18.11 -10.66 17.41
N TYR A 441 -17.90 -9.69 18.31
CA TYR A 441 -18.99 -8.96 18.99
C TYR A 441 -19.89 -8.17 18.02
N LEU A 442 -19.40 -7.83 16.82
CA LEU A 442 -20.16 -7.13 15.78
C LEU A 442 -21.19 -8.03 15.09
N PHE A 443 -21.04 -9.36 15.12
CA PHE A 443 -21.75 -10.28 14.21
C PHE A 443 -22.65 -11.29 14.92
N LYS A 444 -23.74 -11.71 14.27
CA LYS A 444 -24.72 -12.67 14.82
C LYS A 444 -24.17 -14.09 14.83
N VAL A 445 -23.56 -14.50 13.71
CA VAL A 445 -22.77 -15.73 13.59
C VAL A 445 -21.43 -15.31 12.98
N PRO A 446 -20.35 -15.27 13.79
CA PRO A 446 -19.02 -15.01 13.27
C PRO A 446 -18.59 -16.10 12.29
N GLU A 447 -18.29 -15.72 11.06
CA GLU A 447 -17.71 -16.56 10.01
C GLU A 447 -16.21 -16.19 9.86
N GLY A 448 -15.56 -16.55 8.75
CA GLY A 448 -14.12 -16.30 8.61
C GLY A 448 -13.29 -17.01 9.69
N ALA A 449 -12.15 -16.42 10.05
CA ALA A 449 -11.29 -16.94 11.14
C ALA A 449 -11.91 -16.83 12.57
N ALA A 450 -13.16 -16.35 12.68
CA ALA A 450 -13.96 -16.37 13.92
C ALA A 450 -15.02 -17.49 13.95
N LYS A 451 -15.11 -18.34 12.90
CA LYS A 451 -16.03 -19.49 12.87
C LYS A 451 -15.82 -20.39 14.10
N GLY A 452 -16.86 -20.52 14.93
CA GLY A 452 -16.83 -21.29 16.19
C GLY A 452 -16.43 -20.51 17.46
N VAL A 453 -16.24 -19.19 17.39
CA VAL A 453 -16.08 -18.35 18.60
C VAL A 453 -17.33 -18.44 19.49
N ASP A 454 -17.15 -18.48 20.82
CA ASP A 454 -18.24 -18.51 21.79
C ASP A 454 -19.20 -17.32 21.56
N PRO A 455 -20.51 -17.55 21.38
CA PRO A 455 -21.48 -16.49 21.06
C PRO A 455 -21.78 -15.54 22.23
N GLY A 456 -21.32 -15.84 23.46
CA GLY A 456 -21.49 -15.00 24.64
C GLY A 456 -20.99 -13.57 24.42
N PHE A 457 -21.86 -12.59 24.66
CA PHE A 457 -21.56 -11.18 24.40
C PHE A 457 -20.46 -10.66 25.33
N PHE A 458 -20.48 -11.01 26.62
CA PHE A 458 -19.48 -10.54 27.57
C PHE A 458 -18.10 -11.17 27.29
N LYS A 459 -18.04 -12.46 26.94
CA LYS A 459 -16.81 -13.09 26.44
C LYS A 459 -16.25 -12.42 25.19
N GLN A 460 -17.08 -12.11 24.19
CA GLN A 460 -16.62 -11.43 22.98
C GLN A 460 -16.16 -9.99 23.24
N MET A 461 -16.80 -9.28 24.18
CA MET A 461 -16.32 -7.97 24.63
C MET A 461 -15.01 -8.04 25.44
N GLN A 462 -14.73 -9.16 26.11
CA GLN A 462 -13.44 -9.44 26.75
C GLN A 462 -12.34 -9.71 25.71
N GLU A 463 -12.57 -10.60 24.74
CA GLU A 463 -11.64 -10.87 23.63
C GLU A 463 -11.31 -9.58 22.87
N LEU A 464 -12.32 -8.75 22.55
CA LEU A 464 -12.11 -7.42 21.98
C LEU A 464 -11.14 -6.60 22.83
N LYS A 465 -11.40 -6.49 24.13
CA LYS A 465 -10.56 -5.68 25.04
C LYS A 465 -9.13 -6.19 25.10
N GLU A 466 -8.94 -7.50 25.19
CA GLU A 466 -7.62 -8.13 25.26
C GLU A 466 -6.82 -7.91 23.97
N GLN A 467 -7.43 -8.11 22.80
CA GLN A 467 -6.77 -7.88 21.50
C GLN A 467 -6.50 -6.39 21.23
N VAL A 468 -7.43 -5.49 21.61
CA VAL A 468 -7.26 -4.04 21.45
C VAL A 468 -6.17 -3.50 22.37
N LEU A 469 -6.09 -3.96 23.62
CA LEU A 469 -5.00 -3.59 24.53
C LEU A 469 -3.66 -4.13 24.04
N ALA A 470 -3.58 -5.40 23.62
CA ALA A 470 -2.34 -5.96 23.06
C ALA A 470 -1.87 -5.22 21.78
N ALA A 471 -2.81 -4.81 20.92
CA ALA A 471 -2.53 -3.98 19.74
C ALA A 471 -2.24 -2.49 20.07
N HIS A 472 -2.64 -2.00 21.24
CA HIS A 472 -2.27 -0.67 21.71
C HIS A 472 -0.89 -0.68 22.38
N GLU A 473 -0.63 -1.63 23.28
CA GLU A 473 0.62 -1.77 24.05
C GLU A 473 1.83 -2.09 23.16
N SER A 474 1.66 -2.83 22.06
CA SER A 474 2.68 -3.00 21.02
C SER A 474 3.16 -1.66 20.41
N LYS A 475 2.35 -0.60 20.51
CA LYS A 475 2.65 0.77 20.06
C LYS A 475 2.94 1.72 21.23
N ALA A 476 2.52 1.38 22.46
CA ALA A 476 2.61 2.20 23.67
C ALA A 476 3.67 1.75 24.69
N GLY A 477 4.41 0.67 24.43
CA GLY A 477 5.51 0.10 25.23
C GLY A 477 6.77 0.97 25.36
N HIS A 478 6.59 2.26 25.63
CA HIS A 478 7.63 3.26 25.85
C HIS A 478 7.31 4.15 27.07
N LYS A 479 7.01 3.51 28.20
CA LYS A 479 7.15 4.07 29.56
C LYS A 479 7.40 2.96 30.59
N THR A 480 8.14 3.29 31.64
CA THR A 480 8.75 2.36 32.59
C THR A 480 7.95 2.20 33.89
N ILE A 481 7.66 0.95 34.27
CA ILE A 481 7.68 0.44 35.66
C ILE A 481 8.24 -0.99 35.60
N GLY A 482 9.03 -1.42 36.59
CA GLY A 482 9.51 -2.80 36.71
C GLY A 482 9.26 -3.38 38.09
N GLY A 483 9.17 -4.71 38.20
CA GLY A 483 8.95 -5.37 39.50
C GLY A 483 8.54 -6.85 39.45
N ILE A 484 9.54 -7.75 39.36
CA ILE A 484 9.63 -9.09 39.97
C ILE A 484 8.32 -9.89 40.16
N SER A 485 8.19 -11.01 39.44
CA SER A 485 7.92 -12.33 40.06
C SER A 485 8.21 -13.48 39.10
N SER A 486 8.88 -14.53 39.58
CA SER A 486 9.16 -15.76 38.82
C SER A 486 8.12 -16.84 39.12
N ALA A 487 7.51 -17.41 38.07
CA ALA A 487 6.72 -18.65 38.18
C ALA A 487 7.07 -19.60 37.02
N THR A 488 7.28 -20.87 37.34
CA THR A 488 7.71 -21.92 36.41
C THR A 488 6.53 -22.64 35.75
N THR A 489 6.54 -22.77 34.42
CA THR A 489 5.62 -23.65 33.67
C THR A 489 6.37 -24.42 32.58
N GLU A 490 5.95 -25.66 32.29
CA GLU A 490 6.78 -26.67 31.62
C GLU A 490 6.80 -26.60 30.09
N LYS A 491 7.95 -26.91 29.48
CA LYS A 491 8.10 -27.04 28.01
C LYS A 491 7.56 -28.39 27.51
N ARG A 492 6.26 -28.48 27.17
CA ARG A 492 5.72 -29.59 26.38
C ARG A 492 6.18 -29.53 24.92
N ARG A 493 7.30 -30.21 24.61
CA ARG A 493 7.74 -30.48 23.23
C ARG A 493 6.76 -31.43 22.53
N VAL A 494 6.06 -30.94 21.50
CA VAL A 494 5.42 -31.82 20.49
C VAL A 494 6.49 -32.27 19.51
N ARG A 495 6.67 -33.58 19.37
CA ARG A 495 7.44 -34.18 18.26
C ARG A 495 6.49 -34.41 17.09
N ILE A 496 6.67 -33.68 16.00
CA ILE A 496 6.22 -34.12 14.67
C ILE A 496 7.34 -35.01 14.11
N ARG A 497 7.00 -36.10 13.43
CA ARG A 497 7.98 -36.91 12.69
C ARG A 497 8.25 -36.24 11.35
N ALA A 498 9.53 -36.05 11.02
CA ALA A 498 9.96 -35.78 9.65
C ALA A 498 10.21 -37.13 8.98
N GLU A 499 9.43 -37.45 7.95
CA GLU A 499 9.67 -38.54 7.01
C GLU A 499 9.49 -37.91 5.61
N GLU A 500 10.57 -37.97 4.81
CA GLU A 500 10.66 -37.61 3.38
C GLU A 500 10.34 -36.15 2.99
N GLU A 501 11.32 -35.28 3.19
CA GLU A 501 11.40 -33.95 2.54
C GLU A 501 11.71 -34.12 1.03
N GLU A 502 10.75 -33.83 0.15
CA GLU A 502 11.10 -33.48 -1.24
C GLU A 502 11.82 -32.12 -1.22
N ALA A 503 13.04 -32.09 -1.77
CA ALA A 503 13.92 -30.93 -1.68
C ALA A 503 13.49 -29.79 -2.64
N VAL A 504 12.55 -28.95 -2.19
CA VAL A 504 12.23 -27.66 -2.82
C VAL A 504 13.43 -26.72 -2.64
N ALA A 505 14.35 -26.78 -3.59
CA ALA A 505 15.58 -25.98 -3.60
C ALA A 505 15.31 -24.50 -3.96
N GLU A 506 16.26 -23.64 -3.59
CA GLU A 506 16.35 -22.21 -3.98
C GLU A 506 15.13 -21.33 -3.62
N TRP A 507 14.83 -21.22 -2.32
CA TRP A 507 14.41 -19.92 -1.76
C TRP A 507 15.67 -19.07 -1.57
N ALA A 508 15.61 -17.78 -1.88
CA ALA A 508 16.76 -16.87 -1.82
C ALA A 508 16.33 -15.45 -1.43
N ILE A 509 16.43 -15.14 -0.13
CA ILE A 509 16.03 -13.92 0.55
C ILE A 509 14.50 -13.68 0.53
N PRO A 510 13.85 -13.50 1.70
CA PRO A 510 12.41 -13.25 1.78
C PRO A 510 11.98 -11.93 1.13
N HIS A 511 10.82 -11.96 0.47
CA HIS A 511 10.14 -10.78 -0.02
C HIS A 511 9.94 -9.75 1.11
N ASN A 512 10.21 -8.46 0.83
CA ASN A 512 10.35 -7.35 1.78
C ASN A 512 11.71 -7.21 2.49
N ALA A 513 12.78 -7.80 1.97
CA ALA A 513 14.15 -7.60 2.42
C ALA A 513 14.54 -6.12 2.64
N ARG A 514 15.34 -5.86 3.69
CA ARG A 514 15.95 -4.55 3.96
C ARG A 514 17.41 -4.52 3.53
N ILE A 515 17.89 -3.36 3.08
CA ILE A 515 19.31 -3.16 2.73
C ILE A 515 19.97 -2.16 3.68
N ILE A 516 21.18 -2.48 4.13
CA ILE A 516 22.04 -1.59 4.91
C ILE A 516 23.00 -0.89 3.95
N CYS A 517 23.14 0.44 4.05
CA CYS A 517 24.16 1.19 3.31
C CYS A 517 25.15 1.80 4.31
N ALA A 518 26.41 1.40 4.25
CA ALA A 518 27.44 1.75 5.23
C ALA A 518 28.71 2.32 4.57
N GLY A 519 29.51 3.05 5.35
CA GLY A 519 30.75 3.67 4.88
C GLY A 519 30.66 5.19 4.83
N LEU A 520 31.22 5.79 3.78
CA LEU A 520 31.45 7.24 3.71
C LEU A 520 30.17 8.00 3.34
N ALA A 521 29.88 9.07 4.09
CA ALA A 521 28.85 10.06 3.77
C ALA A 521 29.40 11.49 3.94
N CYS A 522 28.98 12.41 3.07
CA CYS A 522 29.36 13.83 3.10
C CYS A 522 28.25 14.72 2.50
N VAL A 523 28.36 16.04 2.70
CA VAL A 523 27.63 17.00 1.86
C VAL A 523 28.50 17.35 0.67
N ASP A 524 27.93 17.26 -0.53
CA ASP A 524 28.61 17.53 -1.79
C ASP A 524 28.18 18.90 -2.34
N MET A 525 29.09 19.87 -2.34
CA MET A 525 28.88 21.20 -2.92
C MET A 525 29.28 21.17 -4.40
N GLN A 526 28.31 20.89 -5.29
CA GLN A 526 28.54 20.97 -6.73
C GLN A 526 28.61 22.43 -7.18
N LEU A 527 29.70 22.81 -7.85
CA LEU A 527 29.86 24.11 -8.51
C LEU A 527 29.74 23.90 -10.02
N ASN A 528 28.67 24.44 -10.61
CA ASN A 528 28.29 24.19 -12.00
C ASN A 528 28.93 25.21 -12.94
N ASP A 529 29.28 24.77 -14.15
CA ASP A 529 29.94 25.54 -15.20
C ASP A 529 31.27 26.18 -14.73
N ALA A 530 32.01 25.44 -13.92
CA ALA A 530 33.28 25.85 -13.36
C ALA A 530 34.35 26.08 -14.43
N THR A 531 35.30 26.94 -14.09
CA THR A 531 36.46 27.34 -14.91
C THR A 531 37.71 27.30 -14.04
N GLY A 532 38.87 27.06 -14.64
CA GLY A 532 40.16 27.06 -13.93
C GLY A 532 41.32 26.75 -14.88
N GLY A 533 42.41 27.48 -14.74
CA GLY A 533 43.57 27.40 -15.63
C GLY A 533 44.30 26.06 -15.61
N ASP A 534 44.76 25.66 -16.80
CA ASP A 534 45.97 24.90 -17.19
C ASP A 534 46.50 23.75 -16.31
N GLY A 535 45.67 23.19 -15.43
CA GLY A 535 46.03 22.05 -14.57
C GLY A 535 44.85 21.45 -13.79
N GLY A 536 43.81 22.24 -13.49
CA GLY A 536 42.61 21.76 -12.79
C GLY A 536 42.69 21.78 -11.26
N GLU A 537 43.81 22.21 -10.67
CA GLU A 537 43.95 22.42 -9.22
C GLU A 537 43.27 23.71 -8.70
N GLY A 538 42.79 24.57 -9.61
CA GLY A 538 42.16 25.85 -9.31
C GLY A 538 40.72 25.96 -9.82
N ILE A 539 39.94 26.81 -9.14
CA ILE A 539 38.60 27.24 -9.55
C ILE A 539 38.64 28.78 -9.64
N GLU A 540 38.40 29.32 -10.83
CA GLU A 540 38.44 30.77 -11.09
C GLU A 540 37.04 31.39 -11.01
N THR A 541 36.08 30.83 -11.73
CA THR A 541 34.65 31.22 -11.68
C THR A 541 33.74 30.01 -11.86
N PHE A 542 32.48 30.12 -11.42
CA PHE A 542 31.40 29.15 -11.60
C PHE A 542 30.06 29.90 -11.72
N GLN A 543 29.02 29.28 -12.30
CA GLN A 543 27.73 29.95 -12.57
C GLN A 543 26.62 29.61 -11.54
N GLY A 544 26.78 28.56 -10.74
CA GLY A 544 25.85 28.29 -9.63
C GLY A 544 26.27 27.10 -8.76
N GLU A 545 25.95 27.18 -7.47
CA GLU A 545 26.21 26.13 -6.47
C GLU A 545 24.97 25.29 -6.14
N LYS A 546 25.15 24.00 -5.83
CA LYS A 546 24.09 23.12 -5.33
C LYS A 546 24.66 22.12 -4.31
N SER A 547 24.16 22.17 -3.08
CA SER A 547 24.45 21.14 -2.07
C SER A 547 23.60 19.89 -2.32
N ILE A 548 24.23 18.74 -2.48
CA ILE A 548 23.59 17.42 -2.58
C ILE A 548 24.14 16.46 -1.52
N GLY A 549 23.50 15.30 -1.36
CA GLY A 549 24.00 14.25 -0.49
C GLY A 549 25.09 13.45 -1.20
N GLY A 550 26.24 13.32 -0.56
CA GLY A 550 27.47 12.78 -1.12
C GLY A 550 28.03 11.57 -0.38
N GLY A 551 29.03 10.95 -0.99
CA GLY A 551 29.63 9.71 -0.50
C GLY A 551 28.71 8.49 -0.70
N SER A 552 29.34 7.31 -0.64
CA SER A 552 28.69 6.03 -0.92
C SER A 552 27.33 5.82 -0.26
N VAL A 553 27.20 6.12 1.04
CA VAL A 553 25.96 5.90 1.79
C VAL A 553 24.83 6.77 1.23
N SER A 554 25.08 8.03 0.90
CA SER A 554 24.04 8.90 0.35
C SER A 554 23.69 8.53 -1.09
N MET A 555 24.67 8.13 -1.90
CA MET A 555 24.46 7.76 -3.31
C MET A 555 23.74 6.41 -3.44
N ALA A 556 24.12 5.42 -2.63
CA ALA A 556 23.43 4.14 -2.52
C ALA A 556 22.03 4.28 -1.93
N CYS A 557 21.85 5.01 -0.81
CA CYS A 557 20.51 5.27 -0.26
C CYS A 557 19.61 5.99 -1.27
N LYS A 558 20.11 7.01 -1.98
CA LYS A 558 19.35 7.69 -3.03
C LYS A 558 18.99 6.75 -4.18
N THR A 559 19.89 5.88 -4.62
CA THR A 559 19.60 4.93 -5.71
C THR A 559 18.57 3.89 -5.27
N LEU A 560 18.82 3.22 -4.14
CA LEU A 560 17.97 2.15 -3.63
C LEU A 560 16.58 2.68 -3.22
N ALA A 561 16.48 3.86 -2.59
CA ALA A 561 15.18 4.47 -2.27
C ALA A 561 14.32 4.75 -3.51
N ARG A 562 14.94 5.22 -4.60
CA ARG A 562 14.26 5.39 -5.90
C ARG A 562 13.80 4.08 -6.52
N LEU A 563 14.45 2.96 -6.17
CA LEU A 563 14.14 1.58 -6.60
C LEU A 563 13.28 0.80 -5.58
N CYS A 564 12.97 1.35 -4.39
CA CYS A 564 12.01 0.77 -3.42
C CYS A 564 10.54 0.84 -3.91
N HIS A 565 10.36 1.00 -5.22
CA HIS A 565 9.12 1.23 -5.93
C HIS A 565 9.25 0.62 -7.33
N GLY A 566 8.59 -0.51 -7.56
CA GLY A 566 8.08 -0.75 -8.90
C GLY A 566 7.22 0.43 -9.33
N ALA A 567 7.21 0.78 -10.61
CA ALA A 567 6.10 1.56 -11.15
C ALA A 567 4.80 0.73 -11.04
N HIS A 568 3.65 1.35 -11.32
CA HIS A 568 2.51 0.54 -11.74
C HIS A 568 2.92 -0.25 -12.99
N LEU A 569 3.10 -1.57 -12.83
CA LEU A 569 3.01 -2.50 -13.94
C LEU A 569 1.65 -2.26 -14.61
N GLY A 570 1.64 -2.05 -15.92
CA GLY A 570 0.39 -1.97 -16.68
C GLY A 570 -0.43 -3.24 -16.44
N GLU A 571 -1.76 -3.08 -16.28
CA GLU A 571 -2.67 -4.13 -15.82
C GLU A 571 -2.91 -5.19 -16.89
N GLY A 572 -1.90 -6.03 -17.11
CA GLY A 572 -1.91 -7.22 -17.98
C GLY A 572 -1.13 -8.40 -17.42
N TYR A 573 -0.37 -8.23 -16.33
CA TYR A 573 0.31 -9.32 -15.63
C TYR A 573 -0.10 -9.35 -14.16
N MET A 574 -0.78 -10.42 -13.74
CA MET A 574 -0.98 -10.72 -12.32
C MET A 574 0.32 -11.26 -11.71
N GLN A 575 1.26 -10.36 -11.46
CA GLN A 575 2.40 -10.61 -10.59
C GLN A 575 2.56 -9.46 -9.60
N VAL A 576 2.29 -9.77 -8.34
CA VAL A 576 2.79 -8.96 -7.23
C VAL A 576 4.31 -9.14 -7.23
N THR A 577 5.01 -8.24 -7.92
CA THR A 577 6.44 -8.02 -7.70
C THR A 577 6.52 -7.03 -6.53
N PRO A 578 6.68 -7.49 -5.27
CA PRO A 578 6.86 -6.57 -4.15
C PRO A 578 8.14 -5.74 -4.39
N PRO A 579 8.27 -4.56 -3.78
CA PRO A 579 9.51 -3.80 -3.87
C PRO A 579 10.67 -4.68 -3.36
N VAL A 580 11.65 -4.93 -4.24
CA VAL A 580 12.81 -5.81 -4.00
C VAL A 580 13.58 -5.39 -2.73
N VAL A 581 13.48 -4.10 -2.42
CA VAL A 581 13.98 -3.46 -1.20
C VAL A 581 12.79 -2.80 -0.51
N SER A 582 12.41 -3.24 0.69
CA SER A 582 11.31 -2.62 1.45
C SER A 582 11.72 -1.30 2.12
N SER A 583 12.99 -1.20 2.52
CA SER A 583 13.59 -0.03 3.15
C SER A 583 15.11 -0.09 3.14
N VAL A 584 15.73 1.08 3.16
CA VAL A 584 17.19 1.27 3.16
C VAL A 584 17.61 1.90 4.48
N THR A 585 18.58 1.31 5.17
CA THR A 585 19.09 1.80 6.46
C THR A 585 20.51 2.37 6.30
N PRO A 586 20.69 3.70 6.24
CA PRO A 586 22.03 4.31 6.26
C PRO A 586 22.71 4.09 7.62
N LEU A 587 23.96 3.63 7.59
CA LEU A 587 24.90 3.67 8.71
C LEU A 587 26.04 4.61 8.30
N CYS A 588 26.09 5.79 8.89
CA CYS A 588 27.15 6.78 8.69
C CYS A 588 27.21 7.72 9.89
N MET A 589 28.34 8.40 10.07
CA MET A 589 28.48 9.42 11.10
C MET A 589 28.04 10.79 10.56
N ILE A 590 27.16 11.46 11.29
CA ILE A 590 26.66 12.80 10.96
C ILE A 590 26.76 13.69 12.20
N GLY A 591 27.37 14.87 12.05
CA GLY A 591 27.59 15.83 13.12
C GLY A 591 26.35 16.65 13.50
N ASN A 592 26.50 17.45 14.56
CA ASN A 592 25.50 18.46 14.97
C ASN A 592 25.68 19.83 14.31
N ASP A 593 26.47 19.90 13.24
CA ASP A 593 26.69 21.08 12.41
C ASP A 593 25.58 21.28 11.34
N ASP A 594 25.64 22.41 10.63
CA ASP A 594 24.71 22.74 9.54
C ASP A 594 24.82 21.73 8.40
N SER A 595 26.05 21.31 8.05
CA SER A 595 26.32 20.25 7.08
C SER A 595 25.61 18.94 7.45
N GLY A 596 25.66 18.53 8.71
CA GLY A 596 25.01 17.30 9.17
C GLY A 596 23.51 17.41 9.26
N THR A 597 23.01 18.61 9.57
CA THR A 597 21.57 18.91 9.50
C THR A 597 21.08 18.88 8.05
N LYS A 598 21.87 19.37 7.10
CA LYS A 598 21.55 19.28 5.68
C LYS A 598 21.69 17.86 5.13
N LEU A 599 22.70 17.09 5.53
CA LEU A 599 22.89 15.69 5.10
C LEU A 599 21.77 14.78 5.61
N LEU A 600 21.38 14.93 6.88
CA LEU A 600 20.22 14.22 7.43
C LEU A 600 18.93 14.59 6.69
N SER A 601 18.73 15.88 6.40
CA SER A 601 17.62 16.35 5.57
C SER A 601 17.66 15.71 4.17
N LEU A 602 18.82 15.65 3.52
CA LEU A 602 18.99 15.06 2.18
C LEU A 602 18.70 13.54 2.15
N LEU A 603 19.13 12.79 3.17
CA LEU A 603 18.80 11.36 3.32
C LEU A 603 17.29 11.15 3.51
N GLU A 604 16.61 12.03 4.24
CA GLU A 604 15.16 11.96 4.47
C GLU A 604 14.34 12.49 3.29
N GLU A 605 14.84 13.51 2.58
CA GLU A 605 14.32 14.02 1.29
C GLU A 605 14.31 12.89 0.24
N CYS A 606 15.38 12.08 0.17
CA CYS A 606 15.43 10.90 -0.73
C CYS A 606 14.35 9.85 -0.42
N GLY A 607 13.85 9.80 0.81
CA GLY A 607 12.74 8.93 1.23
C GLY A 607 11.39 9.65 1.36
N SER A 608 11.29 10.96 1.14
CA SER A 608 10.19 11.77 1.71
C SER A 608 8.81 11.49 1.10
N ALA A 609 8.77 10.90 -0.10
CA ALA A 609 7.53 10.46 -0.73
C ALA A 609 6.88 9.24 -0.04
N SER A 610 7.67 8.40 0.65
CA SER A 610 7.23 7.05 1.04
C SER A 610 7.76 6.55 2.40
N ARG A 611 8.71 7.24 3.03
CA ARG A 611 9.41 6.89 4.29
C ARG A 611 10.31 5.64 4.24
N ASN A 612 10.80 5.28 3.06
CA ASN A 612 11.60 4.06 2.84
C ASN A 612 13.08 4.17 3.25
N VAL A 613 13.54 5.30 3.82
CA VAL A 613 14.91 5.48 4.34
C VAL A 613 14.87 5.58 5.88
N ASP A 614 15.51 4.64 6.57
CA ASP A 614 15.47 4.51 8.02
C ASP A 614 16.66 5.21 8.71
N THR A 615 16.54 6.52 8.93
CA THR A 615 17.58 7.35 9.56
C THR A 615 17.66 7.21 11.08
N ARG A 616 16.91 6.29 11.73
CA ARG A 616 16.83 6.19 13.20
C ARG A 616 18.20 5.99 13.86
N VAL A 617 19.02 5.09 13.32
CA VAL A 617 20.36 4.80 13.88
C VAL A 617 21.32 5.98 13.69
N VAL A 618 21.26 6.67 12.56
CA VAL A 618 22.04 7.90 12.30
C VAL A 618 21.64 9.02 13.27
N ARG A 619 20.34 9.18 13.52
CA ARG A 619 19.81 10.15 14.50
C ARG A 619 20.25 9.82 15.93
N GLN A 620 20.29 8.54 16.30
CA GLN A 620 20.75 8.08 17.61
C GLN A 620 22.27 8.30 17.78
N SER A 621 23.06 7.90 16.79
CA SER A 621 24.52 8.13 16.73
C SER A 621 24.88 9.62 16.83
N ARG A 622 24.16 10.50 16.10
CA ARG A 622 24.35 11.96 16.18
C ARG A 622 24.06 12.56 17.57
N VAL A 623 23.25 11.88 18.41
CA VAL A 623 23.03 12.25 19.81
C VAL A 623 24.12 11.68 20.72
N GLN A 624 24.64 10.48 20.45
CA GLN A 624 25.74 9.84 21.18
C GLN A 624 27.10 10.53 20.95
N HIS A 625 27.35 11.05 19.74
CA HIS A 625 28.62 11.68 19.35
C HIS A 625 28.43 13.16 18.96
N PRO A 626 28.04 14.03 19.91
CA PRO A 626 27.61 15.39 19.57
C PRO A 626 28.75 16.31 19.10
N SER A 627 30.01 15.89 19.28
CA SER A 627 31.22 16.60 18.83
C SER A 627 31.72 16.20 17.43
N SER A 628 31.10 15.20 16.79
CA SER A 628 31.49 14.81 15.42
C SER A 628 31.19 15.92 14.41
N ARG A 629 32.08 16.06 13.42
CA ARG A 629 31.90 17.00 12.29
C ARG A 629 31.51 16.23 11.03
N THR A 630 30.52 16.73 10.30
CA THR A 630 30.09 16.13 9.03
C THR A 630 31.08 16.47 7.92
N ALA A 631 31.46 15.48 7.12
CA ALA A 631 32.33 15.67 5.97
C ALA A 631 31.70 16.53 4.87
N LEU A 632 32.55 17.24 4.14
CA LEU A 632 32.18 18.14 3.06
C LEU A 632 33.08 17.87 1.84
N SER A 633 32.50 17.81 0.65
CA SER A 633 33.24 17.91 -0.60
C SER A 633 32.87 19.18 -1.38
N VAL A 634 33.80 19.69 -2.17
CA VAL A 634 33.56 20.69 -3.21
C VAL A 634 33.86 20.04 -4.56
N LEU A 635 32.84 19.96 -5.42
CA LEU A 635 32.86 19.25 -6.70
C LEU A 635 32.67 20.25 -7.84
N PRO A 636 33.73 20.91 -8.34
CA PRO A 636 33.64 21.69 -9.57
C PRO A 636 33.33 20.78 -10.74
N ILE A 637 32.23 21.07 -11.44
CA ILE A 637 31.86 20.49 -12.72
C ILE A 637 32.27 21.51 -13.78
N TYR A 638 33.35 21.20 -14.49
CA TYR A 638 33.90 22.07 -15.54
C TYR A 638 33.05 22.01 -16.81
N GLN A 639 33.10 23.07 -17.62
CA GLN A 639 32.28 23.21 -18.84
C GLN A 639 32.55 22.13 -19.92
N ASP A 640 33.68 21.42 -19.85
CA ASP A 640 34.02 20.28 -20.71
C ASP A 640 33.53 18.92 -20.16
N GLY A 641 32.87 18.92 -19.00
CA GLY A 641 32.35 17.73 -18.32
C GLY A 641 33.34 17.06 -17.35
N ARG A 642 34.58 17.56 -17.20
CA ARG A 642 35.48 17.11 -16.12
C ARG A 642 34.91 17.45 -14.74
N ARG A 643 35.29 16.67 -13.74
CA ARG A 643 34.95 16.90 -12.33
C ARG A 643 36.23 16.91 -11.49
N GLY A 644 36.42 17.96 -10.71
CA GLY A 644 37.37 17.93 -9.57
C GLY A 644 36.67 17.50 -8.30
N CYS A 645 37.41 17.17 -7.25
CA CYS A 645 36.88 16.91 -5.90
C CYS A 645 37.88 17.37 -4.84
N PHE A 646 37.47 18.31 -3.99
CA PHE A 646 38.21 18.72 -2.80
C PHE A 646 37.44 18.26 -1.56
N PHE A 647 38.03 17.39 -0.73
CA PHE A 647 37.31 16.66 0.32
C PHE A 647 37.89 16.92 1.73
N ASP A 648 37.10 17.50 2.65
CA ASP A 648 37.35 17.40 4.10
C ASP A 648 36.61 16.16 4.62
N ALA A 649 37.37 15.11 4.92
CA ALA A 649 36.85 13.88 5.50
C ALA A 649 36.23 14.08 6.90
N ALA A 650 36.54 15.18 7.60
CA ALA A 650 36.04 15.48 8.93
C ALA A 650 36.11 14.26 9.85
N SER A 651 35.00 13.87 10.50
CA SER A 651 34.96 12.68 11.37
C SER A 651 34.83 11.33 10.64
N ASN A 652 34.80 11.28 9.30
CA ASN A 652 35.01 10.02 8.57
C ASN A 652 36.44 9.49 8.75
N ASN A 653 37.41 10.34 9.12
CA ASN A 653 38.74 9.89 9.55
C ASN A 653 38.68 9.02 10.81
N ASP A 654 37.75 9.30 11.72
CA ASP A 654 37.63 8.67 13.03
C ASP A 654 36.73 7.41 13.02
N LEU A 655 36.19 7.03 11.85
CA LEU A 655 35.26 5.90 11.69
C LEU A 655 35.94 4.54 11.87
N THR A 656 35.61 3.85 12.97
CA THR A 656 36.16 2.52 13.31
C THR A 656 35.16 1.39 13.09
N THR A 657 35.66 0.15 13.03
CA THR A 657 34.82 -1.06 13.04
C THR A 657 33.85 -1.06 14.21
N ASP A 658 34.33 -0.73 15.42
CA ASP A 658 33.51 -0.80 16.63
C ASP A 658 32.36 0.22 16.62
N PHE A 659 32.54 1.39 16.02
CA PHE A 659 31.44 2.35 15.77
C PHE A 659 30.37 1.77 14.84
N PHE A 660 30.76 1.18 13.71
CA PHE A 660 29.79 0.54 12.81
C PHE A 660 29.13 -0.70 13.42
N LEU A 661 29.84 -1.43 14.29
CA LEU A 661 29.27 -2.54 15.06
C LEU A 661 28.34 -2.07 16.19
N GLU A 662 28.57 -0.90 16.80
CA GLU A 662 27.61 -0.26 17.70
C GLU A 662 26.32 0.10 16.94
N MET A 663 26.44 0.71 15.75
CA MET A 663 25.28 1.00 14.89
C MET A 663 24.52 -0.27 14.45
N ILE A 664 25.23 -1.36 14.12
CA ILE A 664 24.61 -2.68 13.85
C ILE A 664 24.02 -3.30 15.12
N SER A 665 24.62 -3.06 16.29
CA SER A 665 24.05 -3.50 17.56
C SER A 665 22.71 -2.81 17.81
N GLU A 666 22.50 -1.56 17.41
CA GLU A 666 21.19 -0.90 17.55
C GLU A 666 20.11 -1.45 16.59
N LEU A 667 20.50 -2.06 15.46
CA LEU A 667 19.56 -2.82 14.61
C LEU A 667 19.04 -4.10 15.27
N SER A 668 19.77 -4.65 16.25
CA SER A 668 19.49 -5.93 16.89
C SER A 668 19.14 -5.82 18.39
N SER A 669 19.61 -4.78 19.09
CA SER A 669 19.34 -4.46 20.49
C SER A 669 17.84 -4.25 20.72
N GLY A 670 17.15 -3.66 19.72
CA GLY A 670 15.70 -3.43 19.73
C GLY A 670 14.86 -4.69 19.92
N LEU A 671 15.42 -5.88 19.67
CA LEU A 671 14.78 -7.19 19.88
C LEU A 671 15.05 -7.77 21.27
N SER A 672 16.22 -7.52 21.87
CA SER A 672 16.68 -8.24 23.09
C SER A 672 16.82 -7.36 24.33
N ALA A 673 17.15 -6.06 24.19
CA ALA A 673 17.40 -5.15 25.32
C ALA A 673 16.13 -4.81 26.16
N ARG A 674 14.95 -5.29 25.73
CA ARG A 674 13.67 -5.12 26.45
C ARG A 674 13.22 -6.35 27.25
N GLY A 675 14.02 -7.43 27.27
CA GLY A 675 13.65 -8.67 27.97
C GLY A 675 12.49 -9.44 27.31
N ILE A 676 12.29 -9.24 26.01
CA ILE A 676 11.30 -9.97 25.21
C ILE A 676 11.89 -11.34 24.87
N ASP A 677 11.13 -12.42 25.11
CA ASP A 677 11.48 -13.74 24.60
C ASP A 677 11.24 -13.75 23.08
N THR A 678 12.32 -13.81 22.30
CA THR A 678 12.27 -13.77 20.83
C THR A 678 11.87 -15.10 20.20
N SER A 679 11.60 -16.16 20.98
CA SER A 679 11.19 -17.48 20.47
C SER A 679 9.73 -17.52 19.97
N GLY A 680 9.44 -16.72 18.94
CA GLY A 680 8.14 -16.62 18.28
C GLY A 680 7.89 -15.33 17.48
N MET A 681 8.87 -14.41 17.39
CA MET A 681 8.79 -13.20 16.58
C MET A 681 9.78 -13.28 15.42
N SER A 682 9.37 -12.93 14.21
CA SER A 682 10.31 -12.70 13.10
C SER A 682 11.14 -11.43 13.38
N THR A 683 12.45 -11.56 13.23
CA THR A 683 13.39 -10.43 13.29
C THR A 683 13.26 -9.59 12.02
N PRO A 684 13.63 -8.29 12.00
CA PRO A 684 13.68 -7.51 10.76
C PRO A 684 14.71 -8.11 9.80
N GLU A 685 14.25 -8.56 8.64
CA GLU A 685 15.07 -9.37 7.73
C GLU A 685 15.90 -8.49 6.79
N TYR A 686 17.17 -8.30 7.16
CA TYR A 686 18.15 -7.62 6.31
C TYR A 686 18.70 -8.61 5.27
N GLY A 687 18.48 -8.32 3.99
CA GLY A 687 18.90 -9.18 2.87
C GLY A 687 20.27 -8.81 2.31
N ALA A 688 20.74 -7.57 2.52
CA ALA A 688 22.05 -7.15 2.03
C ALA A 688 22.68 -5.99 2.82
N LEU A 689 24.00 -5.87 2.68
CA LEU A 689 24.84 -4.75 3.08
C LEU A 689 25.61 -4.25 1.85
N LEU A 690 25.48 -2.97 1.51
CA LEU A 690 26.39 -2.27 0.62
C LEU A 690 27.33 -1.41 1.49
N PHE A 691 28.64 -1.61 1.35
CA PHE A 691 29.67 -0.75 1.95
C PHE A 691 30.44 -0.03 0.86
N GLY A 692 30.80 1.24 1.06
CA GLY A 692 31.53 2.00 0.05
C GLY A 692 32.70 2.85 0.55
N TYR A 693 33.66 3.02 -0.37
CA TYR A 693 34.81 3.93 -0.32
C TYR A 693 35.83 3.64 0.82
N PRO A 694 36.28 2.40 1.05
CA PRO A 694 37.19 2.06 2.15
C PRO A 694 38.55 2.76 2.07
N HIS A 695 39.02 3.13 0.88
CA HIS A 695 40.28 3.87 0.68
C HIS A 695 40.26 5.25 1.35
N LEU A 696 39.07 5.87 1.47
CA LEU A 696 38.85 7.17 2.08
C LEU A 696 38.47 7.08 3.58
N LEU A 697 38.48 5.87 4.17
CA LEU A 697 38.12 5.59 5.56
C LEU A 697 39.30 4.89 6.28
N PRO A 698 40.29 5.63 6.80
CA PRO A 698 41.60 5.09 7.21
C PRO A 698 41.56 4.07 8.36
N HIS A 699 40.44 3.95 9.07
CA HIS A 699 40.24 2.97 10.15
C HIS A 699 39.27 1.83 9.78
N MET A 700 38.69 1.85 8.58
CA MET A 700 37.86 0.78 7.99
C MET A 700 38.60 0.06 6.85
N GLN A 701 39.82 -0.41 7.15
CA GLN A 701 40.74 -1.00 6.17
C GLN A 701 41.22 -2.39 6.61
N GLY A 702 41.47 -3.26 5.63
CA GLY A 702 42.06 -4.58 5.83
C GLY A 702 41.29 -5.43 6.83
N GLN A 703 41.94 -5.79 7.94
CA GLN A 703 41.33 -6.61 9.00
C GLN A 703 40.15 -5.91 9.71
N SER A 704 40.14 -4.57 9.78
CA SER A 704 39.00 -3.80 10.33
C SER A 704 37.75 -3.95 9.46
N LEU A 705 37.93 -3.91 8.13
CA LEU A 705 36.86 -4.10 7.15
C LEU A 705 36.40 -5.55 7.10
N ALA A 706 37.34 -6.50 7.13
CA ALA A 706 37.05 -7.93 7.18
C ALA A 706 36.24 -8.32 8.42
N ARG A 707 36.62 -7.81 9.61
CA ARG A 707 35.87 -7.97 10.86
C ARG A 707 34.46 -7.38 10.74
N PHE A 708 34.32 -6.18 10.18
CA PHE A 708 33.01 -5.56 9.98
C PHE A 708 32.09 -6.43 9.09
N PHE A 709 32.58 -6.92 7.95
CA PHE A 709 31.80 -7.80 7.07
C PHE A 709 31.47 -9.15 7.72
N HIS A 710 32.42 -9.76 8.45
CA HIS A 710 32.19 -11.02 9.14
C HIS A 710 31.11 -10.93 10.23
N GLU A 711 31.10 -9.86 11.02
CA GLU A 711 30.05 -9.62 12.02
C GLU A 711 28.72 -9.23 11.36
N SER A 712 28.74 -8.36 10.34
CA SER A 712 27.53 -7.94 9.61
C SER A 712 26.80 -9.13 8.98
N ARG A 713 27.53 -10.10 8.42
CA ARG A 713 26.97 -11.33 7.84
C ARG A 713 26.11 -12.13 8.83
N LYS A 714 26.28 -11.94 10.14
CA LYS A 714 25.50 -12.62 11.20
C LYS A 714 24.11 -12.03 11.43
N ILE A 715 23.84 -10.80 10.96
CA ILE A 715 22.52 -10.18 10.98
C ILE A 715 21.79 -10.21 9.63
N LEU A 716 22.46 -10.70 8.57
CA LEU A 716 21.86 -10.86 7.24
C LEU A 716 21.21 -12.25 7.11
N VAL A 717 19.94 -12.28 6.72
CA VAL A 717 19.15 -13.51 6.55
C VAL A 717 19.77 -14.39 5.45
N GLU A 718 19.80 -15.70 5.68
CA GLU A 718 20.34 -16.71 4.74
C GLU A 718 21.80 -16.47 4.29
N ARG A 719 22.59 -15.71 5.06
CA ARG A 719 23.91 -15.16 4.68
C ARG A 719 23.83 -14.14 3.53
N GLY A 720 22.85 -13.24 3.60
CA GLY A 720 22.57 -12.19 2.63
C GLY A 720 23.78 -11.36 2.18
N ILE A 721 23.59 -10.66 1.07
CA ILE A 721 24.65 -10.23 0.15
C ILE A 721 25.50 -9.11 0.75
N ILE A 722 26.83 -9.22 0.66
CA ILE A 722 27.75 -8.11 0.95
C ILE A 722 28.32 -7.57 -0.36
N ALA A 723 27.95 -6.34 -0.69
CA ALA A 723 28.48 -5.57 -1.80
C ALA A 723 29.53 -4.55 -1.31
N LEU A 724 30.62 -4.38 -2.06
CA LEU A 724 31.67 -3.41 -1.79
C LEU A 724 31.89 -2.50 -3.02
N ASP A 725 31.69 -1.21 -2.83
CA ASP A 725 31.95 -0.15 -3.83
C ASP A 725 33.31 0.52 -3.58
N LEU A 726 34.16 0.59 -4.60
CA LEU A 726 35.46 1.24 -4.50
C LEU A 726 35.42 2.64 -5.11
N ASN A 727 36.08 3.56 -4.41
CA ASN A 727 36.39 4.91 -4.86
C ASN A 727 37.63 5.39 -4.08
N GLY A 728 38.36 6.36 -4.64
CA GLY A 728 39.49 7.01 -3.97
C GLY A 728 40.74 6.13 -3.80
N VAL A 729 40.97 5.16 -4.69
CA VAL A 729 42.24 4.41 -4.74
C VAL A 729 43.37 5.40 -5.03
N PRO A 730 44.43 5.49 -4.20
CA PRO A 730 45.52 6.43 -4.41
C PRO A 730 46.45 6.01 -5.56
N GLU A 731 47.15 6.97 -6.17
CA GLU A 731 48.21 6.70 -7.16
C GLU A 731 49.45 6.06 -6.48
N ILE A 732 49.41 4.75 -6.23
CA ILE A 732 50.51 4.03 -5.59
C ILE A 732 51.66 3.83 -6.60
N SER A 733 52.73 4.60 -6.46
CA SER A 733 53.95 4.58 -7.32
C SER A 733 54.80 3.29 -7.24
N ILE A 734 54.23 2.17 -6.81
CA ILE A 734 54.93 0.91 -6.47
C ILE A 734 54.84 -0.13 -7.59
N VAL A 735 53.81 -0.08 -8.45
CA VAL A 735 53.75 -0.98 -9.62
C VAL A 735 54.73 -0.48 -10.69
N LYS A 736 55.75 -1.27 -11.00
CA LYS A 736 56.53 -1.07 -12.23
C LYS A 736 55.62 -1.31 -13.45
N ALA A 737 55.46 -0.28 -14.28
CA ALA A 737 54.55 -0.29 -15.42
C ALA A 737 54.68 -1.57 -16.28
N GLY A 738 53.56 -2.26 -16.50
CA GLY A 738 53.46 -3.44 -17.35
C GLY A 738 53.53 -4.81 -16.66
N ALA A 739 53.57 -4.87 -15.32
CA ALA A 739 53.49 -6.13 -14.57
C ALA A 739 52.29 -6.16 -13.61
N ILE A 740 51.32 -7.03 -13.90
CA ILE A 740 50.18 -7.31 -13.02
C ILE A 740 50.66 -7.90 -11.69
N ARG A 741 50.17 -7.36 -10.57
CA ARG A 741 50.39 -7.82 -9.18
C ARG A 741 50.09 -9.32 -9.04
N SER A 742 50.81 -10.02 -8.18
CA SER A 742 50.47 -11.41 -7.88
C SER A 742 49.20 -11.50 -7.02
N LEU A 743 48.53 -12.66 -7.07
CA LEU A 743 47.42 -12.98 -6.17
C LEU A 743 47.79 -12.76 -4.69
N ASN A 744 49.03 -13.07 -4.32
CA ASN A 744 49.49 -12.92 -2.94
C ASN A 744 49.64 -11.44 -2.55
N ASP A 745 50.05 -10.57 -3.47
CA ASP A 745 50.12 -9.12 -3.22
C ASP A 745 48.73 -8.53 -3.00
N LEU A 746 47.74 -8.95 -3.80
CA LEU A 746 46.35 -8.47 -3.68
C LEU A 746 45.67 -8.97 -2.40
N ARG A 747 45.88 -10.24 -2.01
CA ARG A 747 45.40 -10.78 -0.72
C ARG A 747 46.00 -10.06 0.50
N HIS A 748 47.20 -9.50 0.36
CA HIS A 748 47.87 -8.69 1.38
C HIS A 748 47.71 -7.17 1.16
N ASP A 749 46.82 -6.74 0.26
CA ASP A 749 46.54 -5.32 0.09
C ASP A 749 45.96 -4.73 1.38
N ARG A 750 46.50 -3.58 1.80
CA ARG A 750 46.24 -2.99 3.12
C ARG A 750 44.80 -2.52 3.28
N VAL A 751 44.13 -2.14 2.18
CA VAL A 751 42.78 -1.57 2.24
C VAL A 751 41.71 -2.65 2.11
N ILE A 752 41.84 -3.54 1.13
CA ILE A 752 40.77 -4.48 0.77
C ILE A 752 41.14 -5.96 0.92
N GLY A 753 42.41 -6.33 0.83
CA GLY A 753 42.87 -7.73 0.66
C GLY A 753 42.22 -8.74 1.63
N PRO A 754 42.35 -8.54 2.96
CA PRO A 754 41.71 -9.39 3.97
C PRO A 754 40.17 -9.45 3.93
N ALA A 755 39.51 -8.43 3.35
CA ALA A 755 38.06 -8.33 3.29
C ALA A 755 37.46 -9.00 2.05
N LEU A 756 38.23 -9.19 0.97
CA LEU A 756 37.74 -9.71 -0.32
C LEU A 756 37.01 -11.06 -0.20
N GLN A 757 37.49 -11.97 0.66
CA GLN A 757 36.85 -13.28 0.92
C GLN A 757 35.44 -13.18 1.54
N HIS A 758 35.05 -12.02 2.07
CA HIS A 758 33.75 -11.75 2.66
C HIS A 758 32.82 -10.93 1.75
N VAL A 759 33.33 -10.48 0.60
CA VAL A 759 32.58 -9.72 -0.42
C VAL A 759 31.96 -10.69 -1.42
N ASP A 760 30.73 -10.42 -1.81
CA ASP A 760 30.02 -11.14 -2.86
C ASP A 760 30.05 -10.37 -4.16
N ILE A 761 29.69 -9.08 -4.13
CA ILE A 761 29.73 -8.18 -5.28
C ILE A 761 30.80 -7.12 -5.02
N LEU A 762 31.88 -7.10 -5.82
CA LEU A 762 32.87 -6.04 -5.81
C LEU A 762 32.68 -5.16 -7.04
N HIS A 763 32.62 -3.84 -6.85
CA HIS A 763 32.65 -2.86 -7.93
C HIS A 763 33.91 -1.99 -7.85
N MET A 764 34.44 -1.63 -9.02
CA MET A 764 35.46 -0.60 -9.22
C MET A 764 35.32 -0.01 -10.63
N ASN A 765 36.01 1.10 -10.91
CA ASN A 765 36.17 1.58 -12.30
C ASN A 765 37.49 1.12 -12.95
N GLU A 766 37.64 1.39 -14.24
CA GLU A 766 38.82 1.01 -15.05
C GLU A 766 40.14 1.58 -14.48
N ASP A 767 40.12 2.80 -13.96
CA ASP A 767 41.29 3.46 -13.36
C ASP A 767 41.71 2.79 -12.03
N GLU A 768 40.73 2.46 -11.19
CA GLU A 768 40.93 1.73 -9.93
C GLU A 768 41.41 0.30 -10.14
N LEU A 769 40.91 -0.40 -11.16
CA LEU A 769 41.42 -1.71 -11.56
C LEU A 769 42.90 -1.62 -11.92
N VAL A 770 43.30 -0.62 -12.71
CA VAL A 770 44.71 -0.37 -13.09
C VAL A 770 45.55 -0.06 -11.85
N LEU A 771 45.09 0.80 -10.93
CA LEU A 771 45.83 1.13 -9.71
C LEU A 771 45.96 -0.04 -8.73
N LEU A 772 44.91 -0.85 -8.55
CA LEU A 772 44.89 -1.99 -7.62
C LEU A 772 45.61 -3.22 -8.14
N THR A 773 45.76 -3.38 -9.46
CA THR A 773 46.36 -4.59 -10.06
C THR A 773 47.64 -4.34 -10.83
N GLY A 774 47.94 -3.12 -11.26
CA GLY A 774 49.05 -2.87 -12.19
C GLY A 774 48.79 -3.32 -13.64
N CYS A 775 47.53 -3.60 -13.97
CA CYS A 775 47.08 -3.90 -15.32
C CYS A 775 47.46 -2.78 -16.31
N ARG A 776 47.78 -3.14 -17.55
CA ARG A 776 48.07 -2.19 -18.63
C ARG A 776 46.88 -2.16 -19.58
N ILE A 777 46.35 -0.96 -19.78
CA ILE A 777 45.35 -0.64 -20.80
C ILE A 777 46.00 0.39 -21.74
N LEU A 778 45.83 0.20 -23.04
CA LEU A 778 46.45 0.98 -24.11
C LEU A 778 45.51 2.04 -24.69
N ASP A 779 44.20 1.75 -24.74
CA ASP A 779 43.14 2.66 -25.19
C ASP A 779 43.37 3.21 -26.62
N THR A 780 43.79 2.32 -27.51
CA THR A 780 43.97 2.59 -28.95
C THR A 780 42.97 1.79 -29.79
N ARG A 781 42.70 2.25 -31.01
CA ARG A 781 41.74 1.59 -31.91
C ARG A 781 42.08 0.14 -32.25
N ASP A 782 43.35 -0.23 -32.14
CA ASP A 782 43.85 -1.55 -32.52
C ASP A 782 44.13 -2.43 -31.27
N SER A 783 43.92 -1.92 -30.05
CA SER A 783 44.22 -2.63 -28.79
C SER A 783 43.01 -3.19 -28.05
N GLU A 784 41.78 -3.02 -28.56
CA GLU A 784 40.54 -3.39 -27.85
C GLU A 784 40.56 -4.84 -27.30
N GLN A 785 41.07 -5.79 -28.09
CA GLN A 785 41.23 -7.20 -27.68
C GLN A 785 42.35 -7.42 -26.65
N GLU A 786 43.47 -6.68 -26.72
CA GLU A 786 44.55 -6.77 -25.72
C GLU A 786 44.09 -6.17 -24.38
N ASP A 787 43.36 -5.05 -24.45
CA ASP A 787 42.82 -4.35 -23.29
C ASP A 787 41.74 -5.19 -22.58
N GLU A 788 40.86 -5.87 -23.32
CA GLU A 788 39.89 -6.81 -22.74
C GLU A 788 40.54 -8.04 -22.12
N PHE A 789 41.54 -8.64 -22.76
CA PHE A 789 42.29 -9.76 -22.20
C PHE A 789 43.02 -9.36 -20.90
N ASN A 790 43.63 -8.18 -20.87
CA ASN A 790 44.31 -7.66 -19.69
C ASN A 790 43.33 -7.35 -18.55
N ILE A 791 42.14 -6.79 -18.85
CA ILE A 791 41.07 -6.57 -17.86
C ILE A 791 40.55 -7.89 -17.28
N ALA A 792 40.23 -8.88 -18.12
CA ALA A 792 39.74 -10.18 -17.67
C ALA A 792 40.74 -10.85 -16.70
N LYS A 793 42.03 -10.81 -17.05
CA LYS A 793 43.14 -11.31 -16.22
C LYS A 793 43.33 -10.52 -14.91
N ALA A 794 43.07 -9.22 -14.90
CA ALA A 794 43.13 -8.39 -13.70
C ALA A 794 41.93 -8.67 -12.76
N VAL A 795 40.75 -8.91 -13.33
CA VAL A 795 39.52 -9.27 -12.62
C VAL A 795 39.60 -10.66 -11.98
N ASP A 796 40.18 -11.63 -12.69
CA ASP A 796 40.41 -13.00 -12.19
C ASP A 796 41.20 -13.02 -10.86
N LEU A 797 42.11 -12.07 -10.62
CA LEU A 797 42.79 -11.96 -9.32
C LEU A 797 41.82 -11.75 -8.15
N PHE A 798 40.74 -10.98 -8.34
CA PHE A 798 39.74 -10.73 -7.29
C PHE A 798 38.82 -11.94 -7.09
N LEU A 799 38.48 -12.67 -8.15
CA LEU A 799 37.78 -13.95 -8.07
C LEU A 799 38.64 -14.97 -7.30
N GLN A 800 39.93 -15.08 -7.62
CA GLN A 800 40.90 -15.88 -6.87
C GLN A 800 41.15 -15.37 -5.43
N CYS A 801 40.78 -14.13 -5.08
CA CYS A 801 40.76 -13.64 -3.70
C CYS A 801 39.49 -14.01 -2.92
N GLY A 802 38.51 -14.65 -3.56
CA GLY A 802 37.26 -15.08 -2.93
C GLY A 802 36.09 -14.09 -3.07
N VAL A 803 36.12 -13.20 -4.06
CA VAL A 803 34.91 -12.44 -4.46
C VAL A 803 34.02 -13.33 -5.35
N ALA A 804 32.69 -13.24 -5.24
CA ALA A 804 31.77 -14.03 -6.07
C ALA A 804 31.45 -13.39 -7.44
N VAL A 805 31.32 -12.07 -7.50
CA VAL A 805 31.02 -11.26 -8.69
C VAL A 805 31.92 -10.02 -8.66
N VAL A 806 32.66 -9.76 -9.73
CA VAL A 806 33.53 -8.59 -9.85
C VAL A 806 33.10 -7.78 -11.07
N ALA A 807 32.76 -6.51 -10.86
CA ALA A 807 32.28 -5.59 -11.87
C ALA A 807 33.23 -4.39 -12.04
N VAL A 808 33.54 -4.06 -13.29
CA VAL A 808 34.41 -2.95 -13.68
C VAL A 808 33.64 -2.02 -14.60
N THR A 809 33.39 -0.77 -14.18
CA THR A 809 32.82 0.26 -15.07
C THR A 809 33.92 0.98 -15.86
N ARG A 810 33.69 1.15 -17.16
CA ARG A 810 34.66 1.63 -18.15
C ARG A 810 34.17 2.88 -18.88
N GLY A 811 33.32 3.68 -18.22
CA GLY A 811 32.73 4.90 -18.75
C GLY A 811 32.04 4.69 -20.10
N ARG A 812 32.58 5.31 -21.15
CA ARG A 812 32.07 5.20 -22.53
C ARG A 812 32.29 3.83 -23.18
N LYS A 813 33.19 3.01 -22.64
CA LYS A 813 33.46 1.63 -23.10
C LYS A 813 32.47 0.63 -22.48
N GLY A 814 31.60 1.07 -21.57
CA GLY A 814 30.57 0.25 -20.93
C GLY A 814 31.02 -0.34 -19.59
N SER A 815 30.87 -1.64 -19.42
CA SER A 815 31.30 -2.37 -18.22
C SER A 815 31.67 -3.82 -18.52
N TYR A 816 32.58 -4.39 -17.74
CA TYR A 816 32.93 -5.80 -17.77
C TYR A 816 32.66 -6.42 -16.40
N VAL A 817 31.95 -7.55 -16.37
CA VAL A 817 31.57 -8.24 -15.12
C VAL A 817 31.88 -9.73 -15.25
N ALA A 818 32.57 -10.31 -14.28
CA ALA A 818 32.87 -11.74 -14.24
C ALA A 818 32.48 -12.36 -12.90
N CYS A 819 32.06 -13.62 -12.95
CA CYS A 819 31.55 -14.38 -11.82
C CYS A 819 32.43 -15.60 -11.53
N ASN A 820 32.59 -15.89 -10.25
CA ASN A 820 33.38 -17.00 -9.73
C ASN A 820 32.69 -18.35 -9.95
N ASN A 821 33.38 -19.43 -9.57
CA ASN A 821 32.90 -20.79 -9.73
C ASN A 821 31.72 -21.14 -8.79
N VAL A 822 31.10 -22.30 -9.06
CA VAL A 822 29.95 -22.82 -8.30
C VAL A 822 30.28 -23.03 -6.81
N GLU A 823 31.52 -23.40 -6.48
CA GLU A 823 31.96 -23.59 -5.08
C GLU A 823 31.91 -22.26 -4.29
N ARG A 824 32.35 -21.15 -4.88
CA ARG A 824 32.24 -19.83 -4.25
C ARG A 824 30.79 -19.36 -4.19
N PHE A 825 29.98 -19.60 -5.22
CA PHE A 825 28.54 -19.28 -5.18
C PHE A 825 27.80 -20.06 -4.09
N GLY A 826 28.16 -21.32 -3.82
CA GLY A 826 27.64 -22.11 -2.69
C GLY A 826 27.94 -21.52 -1.30
N GLN A 827 28.82 -20.52 -1.18
CA GLN A 827 29.06 -19.77 0.05
C GLN A 827 28.15 -18.53 0.19
N SER A 828 27.55 -18.06 -0.90
CA SER A 828 26.65 -16.89 -0.99
C SER A 828 25.33 -17.25 -1.68
N PRO A 829 24.47 -18.07 -1.06
CA PRO A 829 23.28 -18.67 -1.68
C PRO A 829 22.20 -17.66 -2.10
N ALA A 830 22.31 -16.40 -1.68
CA ALA A 830 21.45 -15.30 -2.13
C ALA A 830 21.72 -14.89 -3.61
N LEU A 831 22.95 -15.07 -4.10
CA LEU A 831 23.28 -14.81 -5.51
C LEU A 831 22.69 -15.90 -6.41
N PRO A 832 22.24 -15.56 -7.64
CA PRO A 832 21.79 -16.56 -8.60
C PRO A 832 22.88 -17.58 -8.94
N SER A 833 22.62 -18.86 -8.67
CA SER A 833 23.50 -19.99 -9.02
C SER A 833 23.79 -20.04 -10.52
N SER A 834 22.86 -19.57 -11.34
CA SER A 834 22.95 -19.40 -12.80
C SER A 834 24.02 -18.42 -13.29
N TRP A 835 24.59 -17.56 -12.43
CA TRP A 835 25.69 -16.65 -12.79
C TRP A 835 27.07 -17.29 -12.65
N ALA A 836 27.19 -18.46 -12.02
CA ALA A 836 28.48 -19.07 -11.73
C ALA A 836 29.27 -19.42 -13.00
N ASN A 837 30.55 -19.01 -13.05
CA ASN A 837 31.45 -19.08 -14.21
C ASN A 837 31.04 -18.21 -15.43
N CYS A 838 30.03 -17.34 -15.33
CA CYS A 838 29.68 -16.42 -16.41
C CYS A 838 30.57 -15.16 -16.42
N SER A 839 30.78 -14.59 -17.60
CA SER A 839 31.37 -13.26 -17.76
C SER A 839 30.70 -12.49 -18.90
N VAL A 840 30.45 -11.21 -18.69
CA VAL A 840 29.71 -10.33 -19.59
C VAL A 840 30.51 -9.06 -19.83
N HIS A 841 30.65 -8.69 -21.11
CA HIS A 841 30.95 -7.32 -21.51
C HIS A 841 29.64 -6.67 -21.96
N MET A 842 29.34 -5.50 -21.42
CA MET A 842 28.12 -4.76 -21.72
C MET A 842 28.51 -3.36 -22.21
N PRO A 843 28.17 -2.97 -23.45
CA PRO A 843 28.49 -1.65 -23.98
C PRO A 843 27.78 -0.54 -23.20
N ALA A 844 28.32 0.69 -23.29
CA ALA A 844 27.67 1.83 -22.65
C ALA A 844 26.29 2.11 -23.28
N SER A 845 25.27 2.23 -22.44
CA SER A 845 23.90 2.60 -22.86
C SER A 845 23.86 4.03 -23.45
N LEU A 846 22.71 4.46 -23.96
CA LEU A 846 22.54 5.80 -24.54
C LEU A 846 21.51 6.63 -23.77
N LEU A 847 21.87 7.87 -23.44
CA LEU A 847 20.96 8.84 -22.81
C LEU A 847 20.36 9.81 -23.84
N PRO A 848 19.02 10.03 -23.82
CA PRO A 848 18.40 11.12 -24.58
C PRO A 848 18.76 12.49 -23.97
N PRO A 849 19.09 13.54 -24.75
CA PRO A 849 19.37 13.58 -26.18
C PRO A 849 20.88 13.72 -26.47
N GLY A 850 21.63 12.61 -26.46
CA GLY A 850 23.01 12.57 -26.97
C GLY A 850 24.13 12.71 -25.94
N THR A 851 23.80 12.70 -24.64
CA THR A 851 24.80 12.65 -23.57
C THR A 851 25.55 11.31 -23.64
N ARG A 852 26.81 11.33 -24.11
CA ARG A 852 27.68 10.13 -24.09
C ARG A 852 27.88 9.70 -22.65
N ILE A 853 27.36 8.52 -22.29
CA ILE A 853 27.39 8.02 -20.90
C ILE A 853 28.82 8.00 -20.37
N ASN A 854 28.97 8.52 -19.15
CA ASN A 854 30.12 8.26 -18.31
C ASN A 854 29.61 7.68 -16.98
N THR A 855 29.78 6.37 -16.79
CA THR A 855 29.51 5.66 -15.53
C THR A 855 30.66 5.75 -14.53
N ASN A 856 31.83 6.29 -14.90
CA ASN A 856 32.90 6.57 -13.93
C ASN A 856 32.41 7.66 -12.97
N GLY A 857 32.53 7.42 -11.66
CA GLY A 857 31.91 8.25 -10.62
C GLY A 857 30.42 7.99 -10.40
N ALA A 858 29.90 6.82 -10.80
CA ALA A 858 28.54 6.35 -10.51
C ALA A 858 28.52 4.90 -9.95
N GLY A 859 29.61 4.46 -9.32
CA GLY A 859 29.80 3.10 -8.79
C GLY A 859 28.64 2.67 -7.90
N ASP A 860 28.38 3.42 -6.83
CA ASP A 860 27.31 3.11 -5.86
C ASP A 860 25.94 2.86 -6.51
N ALA A 861 25.63 3.56 -7.60
CA ALA A 861 24.38 3.40 -8.33
C ALA A 861 24.37 2.15 -9.22
N PHE A 862 25.50 1.83 -9.87
CA PHE A 862 25.70 0.58 -10.59
C PHE A 862 25.65 -0.63 -9.64
N THR A 863 26.39 -0.56 -8.52
CA THR A 863 26.43 -1.57 -7.46
C THR A 863 25.07 -1.77 -6.80
N SER A 864 24.33 -0.70 -6.54
CA SER A 864 22.93 -0.77 -6.09
C SER A 864 22.04 -1.47 -7.11
N GLY A 865 22.21 -1.19 -8.41
CA GLY A 865 21.44 -1.82 -9.48
C GLY A 865 21.76 -3.31 -9.64
N LEU A 866 23.04 -3.69 -9.60
CA LEU A 866 23.48 -5.10 -9.69
C LEU A 866 23.07 -5.90 -8.44
N LEU A 867 23.06 -5.27 -7.27
CA LEU A 867 22.54 -5.85 -6.03
C LEU A 867 21.03 -6.13 -6.14
N VAL A 868 20.23 -5.16 -6.58
CA VAL A 868 18.79 -5.35 -6.85
C VAL A 868 18.57 -6.43 -7.93
N ALA A 869 19.37 -6.45 -8.98
CA ALA A 869 19.30 -7.48 -10.03
C ALA A 869 19.57 -8.90 -9.51
N SER A 870 20.54 -9.05 -8.60
CA SER A 870 20.86 -10.34 -7.97
C SER A 870 19.75 -10.86 -7.03
N MET A 871 18.90 -9.96 -6.52
CA MET A 871 17.76 -10.27 -5.66
C MET A 871 16.45 -10.50 -6.44
N LEU A 872 16.41 -10.25 -7.75
CA LEU A 872 15.23 -10.47 -8.59
C LEU A 872 15.07 -11.94 -9.01
N ARG A 873 13.81 -12.39 -9.08
CA ARG A 873 13.39 -13.70 -9.60
C ARG A 873 12.16 -13.48 -10.49
N HIS A 874 12.15 -14.09 -11.67
CA HIS A 874 11.12 -14.00 -12.69
C HIS A 874 10.10 -15.13 -12.52
N THR A 875 8.93 -14.80 -11.99
CA THR A 875 7.72 -15.62 -12.04
C THR A 875 7.10 -15.58 -13.45
N GLY A 876 6.35 -16.61 -13.86
CA GLY A 876 5.65 -16.67 -15.15
C GLY A 876 6.48 -17.23 -16.33
N GLY A 877 5.77 -17.85 -17.28
CA GLY A 877 6.36 -18.58 -18.42
C GLY A 877 6.58 -17.76 -19.69
N VAL A 878 7.23 -18.37 -20.68
CA VAL A 878 7.64 -17.74 -21.95
C VAL A 878 7.15 -18.54 -23.15
N SER A 879 6.21 -17.98 -23.92
CA SER A 879 5.83 -18.49 -25.24
C SER A 879 6.84 -18.06 -26.31
N LEU A 880 7.59 -19.00 -26.87
CA LEU A 880 8.52 -18.74 -27.98
C LEU A 880 7.79 -18.73 -29.32
N GLU A 881 7.38 -17.57 -29.80
CA GLU A 881 6.93 -17.41 -31.18
C GLU A 881 8.08 -17.66 -32.16
N ARG A 882 7.82 -18.44 -33.22
CA ARG A 882 8.70 -18.54 -34.39
C ARG A 882 8.26 -17.53 -35.44
N VAL A 883 9.23 -16.76 -35.94
CA VAL A 883 9.03 -15.84 -37.07
C VAL A 883 9.28 -16.59 -38.37
N ASP A 884 8.31 -16.54 -39.29
CA ASP A 884 8.47 -16.90 -40.71
C ASP A 884 8.25 -15.64 -41.58
N ASP A 885 9.00 -15.51 -42.68
CA ASP A 885 9.13 -14.26 -43.45
C ASP A 885 7.89 -13.87 -44.30
N PRO A 886 7.50 -12.57 -44.35
CA PRO A 886 6.49 -12.06 -45.27
C PRO A 886 7.06 -11.63 -46.64
N PRO A 887 6.42 -11.99 -47.78
CA PRO A 887 6.83 -11.55 -49.11
C PRO A 887 6.42 -10.09 -49.46
N PRO A 888 7.05 -9.43 -50.45
CA PRO A 888 7.12 -7.96 -50.49
C PRO A 888 6.14 -7.21 -51.42
N SER A 889 5.94 -5.91 -51.09
CA SER A 889 5.41 -4.80 -51.92
C SER A 889 3.88 -4.76 -52.13
N ARG A 890 3.22 -3.59 -52.24
CA ARG A 890 3.63 -2.33 -52.90
C ARG A 890 3.17 -1.03 -52.22
N LEU A 891 3.82 0.07 -52.59
CA LEU A 891 3.43 1.43 -52.25
C LEU A 891 2.17 1.89 -52.99
N GLN A 892 1.40 2.78 -52.35
CA GLN A 892 0.84 3.95 -53.04
C GLN A 892 0.74 5.15 -52.09
N SER A 893 0.73 6.36 -52.65
CA SER A 893 0.98 7.62 -51.92
C SER A 893 -0.15 8.66 -52.17
N PRO A 894 -0.15 9.84 -51.51
CA PRO A 894 -1.37 10.38 -50.92
C PRO A 894 -2.17 11.35 -51.80
N ASN A 895 -3.39 11.68 -51.36
CA ASN A 895 -4.12 12.84 -51.85
C ASN A 895 -4.71 13.68 -50.70
N LYS A 896 -4.50 15.00 -50.76
CA LYS A 896 -5.12 15.99 -49.86
C LYS A 896 -6.43 16.49 -50.49
N LYS A 897 -7.40 16.88 -49.66
CA LYS A 897 -8.34 17.97 -49.96
C LYS A 897 -8.65 18.78 -48.70
N ASN A 898 -9.04 20.03 -48.90
CA ASN A 898 -9.28 21.05 -47.87
C ASN A 898 -10.78 21.20 -47.57
N GLU A 899 -11.09 22.22 -46.75
CA GLU A 899 -12.41 22.84 -46.50
C GLU A 899 -13.27 22.17 -45.41
N SER A 900 -13.96 22.91 -44.54
CA SER A 900 -14.00 24.37 -44.32
C SER A 900 -14.24 24.71 -42.84
N LYS A 901 -14.04 25.97 -42.45
CA LYS A 901 -14.43 26.48 -41.11
C LYS A 901 -15.86 27.00 -41.14
N ASN A 902 -16.69 26.52 -40.24
CA ASN A 902 -17.86 27.25 -39.74
C ASN A 902 -17.85 27.23 -38.21
N ALA A 903 -18.23 28.33 -37.57
CA ALA A 903 -18.19 28.49 -36.13
C ALA A 903 -19.62 28.49 -35.55
N SER A 904 -19.96 27.43 -34.82
CA SER A 904 -21.06 27.42 -33.85
C SER A 904 -20.50 27.13 -32.46
N SER A 905 -21.17 27.64 -31.41
CA SER A 905 -20.72 27.53 -30.03
C SER A 905 -21.00 26.13 -29.47
N THR A 906 -20.15 25.18 -29.84
CA THR A 906 -20.14 23.84 -29.26
C THR A 906 -19.45 23.88 -27.89
N THR A 907 -20.22 23.67 -26.83
CA THR A 907 -19.70 23.20 -25.54
C THR A 907 -18.99 21.88 -25.81
N LYS A 908 -17.65 21.89 -25.73
CA LYS A 908 -16.84 20.71 -26.05
C LYS A 908 -17.16 19.60 -25.07
N LYS A 909 -17.66 18.49 -25.59
CA LYS A 909 -17.78 17.21 -24.88
C LYS A 909 -16.41 16.80 -24.33
N MET A 910 -16.30 16.73 -23.01
CA MET A 910 -15.15 16.18 -22.29
C MET A 910 -15.04 14.67 -22.57
N THR A 911 -13.97 14.20 -23.21
CA THR A 911 -13.67 12.76 -23.26
C THR A 911 -12.80 12.37 -22.07
N PRO A 912 -12.71 11.08 -21.71
CA PRO A 912 -11.79 10.59 -20.67
C PRO A 912 -10.36 11.11 -20.89
N TYR A 913 -9.89 11.03 -22.14
CA TYR A 913 -8.63 11.62 -22.57
C TYR A 913 -8.55 13.15 -22.35
N THR A 914 -9.60 13.95 -22.57
CA THR A 914 -9.51 15.40 -22.29
C THR A 914 -9.60 15.75 -20.81
N LEU A 915 -10.19 14.91 -19.96
CA LEU A 915 -10.12 15.08 -18.50
C LEU A 915 -8.73 14.72 -17.98
N TYR A 916 -8.20 13.57 -18.42
CA TYR A 916 -6.81 13.17 -18.21
C TYR A 916 -5.83 14.29 -18.65
N MET A 917 -6.08 14.87 -19.83
CA MET A 917 -5.34 16.03 -20.31
C MET A 917 -5.53 17.24 -19.40
N ARG A 918 -6.75 17.57 -18.96
CA ARG A 918 -7.01 18.74 -18.10
C ARG A 918 -6.20 18.69 -16.81
N GLU A 919 -6.15 17.53 -16.16
CA GLU A 919 -5.46 17.34 -14.89
C GLU A 919 -3.93 17.33 -15.08
N ASN A 920 -3.44 16.66 -16.12
CA ASN A 920 -2.01 16.68 -16.48
C ASN A 920 -1.57 18.00 -17.15
N TYR A 921 -2.48 18.86 -17.62
CA TYR A 921 -2.18 20.03 -18.45
C TYR A 921 -1.22 21.01 -17.76
N VAL A 922 -1.34 21.20 -16.46
CA VAL A 922 -0.48 22.13 -15.72
C VAL A 922 0.96 21.63 -15.69
N SER A 923 1.15 20.32 -15.43
CA SER A 923 2.46 19.66 -15.44
C SER A 923 3.06 19.67 -16.85
N LEU A 924 2.33 19.16 -17.84
CA LEU A 924 2.77 19.10 -19.23
C LEU A 924 3.05 20.48 -19.83
N LYS A 925 2.26 21.51 -19.50
CA LYS A 925 2.53 22.88 -19.95
C LYS A 925 3.85 23.42 -19.39
N GLN A 926 4.23 23.02 -18.18
CA GLN A 926 5.48 23.41 -17.55
C GLN A 926 6.66 22.62 -18.14
N GLN A 927 6.51 21.32 -18.39
CA GLN A 927 7.52 20.45 -19.02
C GLN A 927 7.78 20.82 -20.49
N CYS A 928 6.73 21.05 -21.28
CA CYS A 928 6.80 21.35 -22.71
C CYS A 928 7.01 22.85 -23.04
N GLY A 929 7.40 23.68 -22.05
CA GLY A 929 7.67 25.11 -22.25
C GLY A 929 6.48 25.94 -22.79
N GLY A 930 5.25 25.44 -22.66
CA GLY A 930 4.04 26.04 -23.23
C GLY A 930 3.76 25.74 -24.71
N ASP A 931 4.55 24.94 -25.41
CA ASP A 931 4.20 24.51 -26.78
C ASP A 931 2.98 23.59 -26.77
N LYS A 932 1.88 24.09 -27.33
CA LYS A 932 0.61 23.37 -27.44
C LYS A 932 0.73 22.08 -28.26
N LYS A 933 1.66 21.97 -29.21
CA LYS A 933 1.83 20.75 -30.00
C LYS A 933 2.52 19.66 -29.18
N ALA A 934 3.64 19.98 -28.54
CA ALA A 934 4.31 19.08 -27.61
C ALA A 934 3.38 18.62 -26.47
N ILE A 935 2.65 19.54 -25.81
CA ILE A 935 1.69 19.20 -24.73
C ILE A 935 0.65 18.17 -25.20
N PHE A 936 0.07 18.36 -26.39
CA PHE A 936 -0.93 17.44 -26.93
C PHE A 936 -0.33 16.08 -27.34
N SER A 937 0.89 16.06 -27.88
CA SER A 937 1.58 14.81 -28.23
C SER A 937 1.97 14.01 -27.00
N SER A 938 2.64 14.61 -26.02
CA SER A 938 3.04 13.91 -24.79
C SER A 938 1.83 13.48 -23.95
N CYS A 939 0.74 14.27 -23.92
CA CYS A 939 -0.50 13.84 -23.26
C CYS A 939 -1.13 12.63 -23.95
N HIS A 940 -1.11 12.56 -25.28
CA HIS A 940 -1.66 11.45 -26.04
C HIS A 940 -0.84 10.18 -25.81
N GLU A 941 0.49 10.31 -25.89
CA GLU A 941 1.45 9.23 -25.62
C GLU A 941 1.31 8.71 -24.18
N MET A 942 1.10 9.58 -23.19
CA MET A 942 0.74 9.15 -21.83
C MET A 942 -0.58 8.38 -21.81
N TRP A 943 -1.66 8.93 -22.39
CA TRP A 943 -3.00 8.32 -22.35
C TRP A 943 -3.08 6.96 -23.06
N GLU A 944 -2.46 6.78 -24.23
CA GLU A 944 -2.47 5.48 -24.92
C GLU A 944 -1.76 4.40 -24.10
N ASN A 945 -0.71 4.78 -23.36
CA ASN A 945 0.07 3.89 -22.49
C ASN A 945 -0.50 3.72 -21.06
N GLU A 946 -1.58 4.42 -20.68
CA GLU A 946 -2.30 4.13 -19.43
C GLU A 946 -2.91 2.72 -19.49
N SER A 947 -3.08 2.09 -18.32
CA SER A 947 -3.75 0.79 -18.25
C SER A 947 -5.27 0.91 -18.42
N GLU A 948 -5.93 -0.20 -18.77
CA GLU A 948 -7.36 -0.16 -19.07
C GLU A 948 -8.23 0.10 -17.83
N ASP A 949 -7.86 -0.33 -16.61
CA ASP A 949 -8.62 0.11 -15.42
C ASP A 949 -8.42 1.61 -15.13
N VAL A 950 -7.27 2.21 -15.46
CA VAL A 950 -7.04 3.66 -15.32
C VAL A 950 -7.84 4.42 -16.38
N LYS A 951 -7.86 3.96 -17.63
CA LYS A 951 -8.75 4.48 -18.68
C LYS A 951 -10.23 4.35 -18.27
N ALA A 952 -10.62 3.23 -17.65
CA ALA A 952 -11.95 3.03 -17.09
C ALA A 952 -12.25 3.95 -15.89
N MET A 953 -11.27 4.22 -15.01
CA MET A 953 -11.40 5.22 -13.94
C MET A 953 -11.66 6.62 -14.51
N TYR A 954 -10.88 7.05 -15.51
CA TYR A 954 -11.12 8.33 -16.20
C TYR A 954 -12.44 8.33 -17.00
N ALA A 955 -12.92 7.18 -17.46
CA ALA A 955 -14.25 7.05 -18.05
C ALA A 955 -15.38 7.20 -17.01
N ARG A 956 -15.24 6.62 -15.82
CA ARG A 956 -16.14 6.83 -14.67
C ARG A 956 -16.16 8.31 -14.24
N MET A 957 -14.98 8.93 -14.11
CA MET A 957 -14.82 10.36 -13.79
C MET A 957 -15.54 11.28 -14.79
N VAL A 958 -15.36 11.03 -16.10
CA VAL A 958 -16.02 11.83 -17.14
C VAL A 958 -17.52 11.59 -17.22
N LYS A 959 -17.98 10.35 -17.02
CA LYS A 959 -19.42 10.05 -16.95
C LYS A 959 -20.08 10.84 -15.82
N GLU A 960 -19.46 10.89 -14.64
CA GLU A 960 -19.94 11.73 -13.53
C GLU A 960 -19.94 13.23 -13.85
N GLU A 961 -18.91 13.77 -14.51
CA GLU A 961 -18.81 15.21 -14.83
C GLU A 961 -19.85 15.64 -15.90
N TYR A 962 -20.29 14.72 -16.75
CA TYR A 962 -21.45 14.94 -17.63
C TYR A 962 -22.78 14.89 -16.89
N ASP A 963 -22.98 13.91 -16.01
CA ASP A 963 -24.26 13.72 -15.31
C ASP A 963 -24.59 14.95 -14.44
N ASP A 964 -23.59 15.68 -13.93
CA ASP A 964 -23.78 17.02 -13.32
C ASP A 964 -24.38 18.02 -14.32
N SER A 965 -23.73 18.19 -15.48
CA SER A 965 -24.17 19.14 -16.52
C SER A 965 -25.54 18.79 -17.12
N ALA A 966 -25.89 17.50 -17.16
CA ALA A 966 -27.19 17.01 -17.57
C ALA A 966 -28.25 17.24 -16.48
N THR A 967 -27.89 17.16 -15.20
CA THR A 967 -28.83 17.37 -14.08
C THR A 967 -29.14 18.85 -13.87
N GLU A 968 -28.15 19.75 -14.00
CA GLU A 968 -28.38 21.20 -14.03
C GLU A 968 -29.32 21.60 -15.18
N ALA A 969 -29.15 20.98 -16.36
CA ALA A 969 -30.04 21.19 -17.50
C ALA A 969 -31.45 20.58 -17.28
N ALA A 970 -31.55 19.34 -16.80
CA ALA A 970 -32.82 18.65 -16.59
C ALA A 970 -33.69 19.36 -15.54
N THR A 971 -33.09 19.91 -14.47
CA THR A 971 -33.80 20.70 -13.45
C THR A 971 -34.38 22.00 -14.04
N ALA A 972 -33.87 22.48 -15.17
CA ALA A 972 -34.43 23.60 -15.94
C ALA A 972 -35.38 23.19 -17.08
N ILE A 973 -35.50 21.89 -17.40
CA ILE A 973 -36.26 21.35 -18.53
C ILE A 973 -37.20 20.22 -18.05
N MET A 974 -37.96 20.48 -16.99
CA MET A 974 -39.17 19.71 -16.62
C MET A 974 -40.46 20.44 -17.06
N SER A 975 -40.43 20.98 -18.27
CA SER A 975 -41.61 21.45 -19.01
C SER A 975 -41.53 20.96 -20.45
N ASP A 976 -42.67 20.47 -20.97
CA ASP A 976 -42.93 20.06 -22.36
C ASP A 976 -42.26 18.77 -22.90
N THR A 977 -42.88 17.64 -22.53
CA THR A 977 -43.37 16.55 -23.41
C THR A 977 -42.53 15.86 -24.50
N SER A 978 -42.57 14.51 -24.43
CA SER A 978 -42.90 13.54 -25.50
C SER A 978 -41.82 12.54 -25.93
N MET A 979 -42.28 11.31 -26.15
CA MET A 979 -41.65 10.21 -26.89
C MET A 979 -41.47 10.59 -28.39
N ASP A 980 -40.63 9.93 -29.20
CA ASP A 980 -40.77 8.51 -29.57
C ASP A 980 -39.58 7.85 -30.33
N ALA A 981 -39.69 6.52 -30.48
CA ALA A 981 -39.02 5.62 -31.44
C ALA A 981 -37.51 5.23 -31.28
N LEU A 982 -37.19 4.05 -31.83
CA LEU A 982 -35.96 3.25 -31.68
C LEU A 982 -35.49 2.74 -33.07
N GLU A 983 -34.57 1.75 -33.09
CA GLU A 983 -34.14 0.94 -34.27
C GLU A 983 -33.17 1.59 -35.32
N SER A 984 -32.25 0.87 -35.98
CA SER A 984 -31.81 -0.55 -35.91
C SER A 984 -30.44 -0.78 -36.62
N LYS A 985 -29.93 -2.03 -36.57
CA LYS A 985 -28.84 -2.65 -37.40
C LYS A 985 -27.38 -2.38 -36.97
N HIS A 986 -26.44 -3.32 -37.14
CA HIS A 986 -26.54 -4.78 -37.37
C HIS A 986 -25.25 -5.49 -36.91
N SER A 987 -25.34 -6.81 -36.77
CA SER A 987 -24.24 -7.73 -36.41
C SER A 987 -23.19 -7.92 -37.51
N ARG A 988 -22.01 -8.39 -37.09
CA ARG A 988 -21.30 -9.50 -37.76
C ARG A 988 -20.37 -10.22 -36.79
N GLU A 989 -20.34 -11.55 -36.92
CA GLU A 989 -19.42 -12.45 -36.22
C GLU A 989 -18.12 -12.59 -37.04
N ASP A 990 -17.05 -13.02 -36.40
CA ASP A 990 -15.87 -13.59 -37.08
C ASP A 990 -15.34 -14.80 -36.29
N ALA A 991 -14.68 -15.75 -36.98
CA ALA A 991 -14.43 -17.09 -36.45
C ALA A 991 -13.07 -17.23 -35.73
N GLY A 992 -13.04 -18.02 -34.65
CA GLY A 992 -11.86 -18.23 -33.82
C GLY A 992 -10.85 -19.26 -34.36
N VAL A 993 -9.61 -19.19 -33.84
CA VAL A 993 -8.52 -20.15 -34.05
C VAL A 993 -7.91 -20.49 -32.68
N GLN A 994 -7.69 -21.77 -32.41
CA GLN A 994 -7.04 -22.23 -31.17
C GLN A 994 -5.53 -22.37 -31.33
N PHE A 995 -4.78 -22.05 -30.27
CA PHE A 995 -3.38 -22.41 -30.11
C PHE A 995 -3.17 -23.05 -28.72
N GLN A 996 -2.23 -23.99 -28.64
CA GLN A 996 -1.78 -24.62 -27.39
C GLN A 996 -0.36 -24.14 -27.06
N THR A 997 -0.08 -23.92 -25.78
CA THR A 997 1.26 -23.63 -25.25
C THR A 997 1.48 -24.39 -23.94
N GLU A 998 2.71 -24.85 -23.70
CA GLU A 998 3.15 -25.46 -22.44
C GLU A 998 3.93 -24.43 -21.60
N GLU A 999 3.81 -24.47 -20.28
CA GLU A 999 4.42 -23.50 -19.36
C GLU A 999 5.64 -24.06 -18.60
N VAL A 1000 6.57 -23.16 -18.24
CA VAL A 1000 7.71 -23.42 -17.34
C VAL A 1000 7.87 -22.22 -16.40
N TYR A 1001 8.22 -22.45 -15.13
CA TYR A 1001 8.15 -21.47 -14.04
C TYR A 1001 9.51 -21.11 -13.43
N ASN A 1002 9.58 -19.93 -12.80
CA ASN A 1002 10.60 -19.42 -11.87
C ASN A 1002 12.09 -19.50 -12.30
N ALA A 1003 12.60 -18.41 -12.87
CA ALA A 1003 14.02 -18.25 -13.20
C ALA A 1003 14.63 -16.96 -12.63
N SER A 1004 15.92 -16.97 -12.28
CA SER A 1004 16.66 -15.72 -11.98
C SER A 1004 16.91 -14.90 -13.26
N LEU A 1005 17.10 -13.59 -13.14
CA LEU A 1005 17.72 -12.81 -14.23
C LEU A 1005 19.06 -13.43 -14.64
N LYS A 1006 19.35 -13.46 -15.95
CA LYS A 1006 20.69 -13.79 -16.45
C LYS A 1006 21.67 -12.65 -16.17
N LEU A 1007 22.97 -12.96 -16.13
CA LEU A 1007 24.02 -11.98 -15.83
C LEU A 1007 24.01 -10.81 -16.84
N GLU A 1008 23.73 -11.06 -18.11
CA GLU A 1008 23.65 -10.03 -19.16
C GLU A 1008 22.61 -8.96 -18.82
N SER A 1009 21.37 -9.37 -18.54
CA SER A 1009 20.29 -8.46 -18.16
C SER A 1009 20.53 -7.79 -16.81
N ALA A 1010 21.14 -8.49 -15.85
CA ALA A 1010 21.49 -7.91 -14.57
C ALA A 1010 22.53 -6.77 -14.69
N VAL A 1011 23.53 -6.95 -15.54
CA VAL A 1011 24.58 -5.95 -15.83
C VAL A 1011 24.02 -4.78 -16.64
N GLN A 1012 23.16 -5.05 -17.64
CA GLN A 1012 22.47 -4.00 -18.40
C GLN A 1012 21.53 -3.17 -17.50
N LEU A 1013 20.78 -3.82 -16.60
CA LEU A 1013 19.94 -3.13 -15.61
C LEU A 1013 20.76 -2.22 -14.69
N ALA A 1014 21.90 -2.70 -14.19
CA ALA A 1014 22.84 -1.91 -13.39
C ALA A 1014 23.39 -0.69 -14.17
N GLY A 1015 23.74 -0.88 -15.45
CA GLY A 1015 24.18 0.19 -16.34
C GLY A 1015 23.12 1.27 -16.56
N LEU A 1016 21.87 0.87 -16.81
CA LEU A 1016 20.74 1.77 -16.98
C LEU A 1016 20.41 2.53 -15.68
N ILE A 1017 20.41 1.86 -14.52
CA ILE A 1017 20.21 2.50 -13.21
C ILE A 1017 21.28 3.56 -12.94
N ALA A 1018 22.56 3.24 -13.19
CA ALA A 1018 23.65 4.21 -13.08
C ALA A 1018 23.49 5.40 -14.04
N ALA A 1019 23.05 5.15 -15.28
CA ALA A 1019 22.77 6.20 -16.26
C ALA A 1019 21.71 7.20 -15.75
N ARG A 1020 20.58 6.72 -15.21
CA ARG A 1020 19.51 7.56 -14.63
C ARG A 1020 19.87 8.19 -13.27
N HIS A 1021 21.02 7.83 -12.69
CA HIS A 1021 21.59 8.55 -11.54
C HIS A 1021 22.42 9.75 -11.98
N VAL A 1022 23.16 9.66 -13.09
CA VAL A 1022 24.08 10.72 -13.56
C VAL A 1022 23.37 11.77 -14.43
N ASP A 1023 22.41 11.35 -15.26
CA ASP A 1023 21.65 12.19 -16.19
C ASP A 1023 20.98 13.39 -15.51
N ALA A 1024 21.27 14.61 -15.99
CA ALA A 1024 20.73 15.84 -15.42
C ALA A 1024 19.19 15.92 -15.42
N SER A 1025 18.51 15.23 -16.34
CA SER A 1025 17.05 15.21 -16.44
C SER A 1025 16.37 14.22 -15.49
N THR A 1026 17.08 13.15 -15.08
CA THR A 1026 16.52 12.09 -14.20
C THR A 1026 17.19 11.97 -12.83
N ARG A 1027 18.38 12.57 -12.60
CA ARG A 1027 19.13 12.50 -11.33
C ARG A 1027 18.41 13.07 -10.11
N ASP A 1028 17.48 14.00 -10.33
CA ASP A 1028 16.74 14.71 -9.28
C ASP A 1028 15.27 14.22 -9.14
N LEU A 1029 14.92 13.10 -9.79
CA LEU A 1029 13.63 12.43 -9.56
C LEU A 1029 13.66 11.60 -8.27
N ASN A 1030 12.55 11.59 -7.53
CA ASN A 1030 12.38 10.77 -6.33
C ASN A 1030 12.07 9.29 -6.61
N HIS A 1031 12.06 8.89 -7.89
CA HIS A 1031 11.67 7.55 -8.36
C HIS A 1031 12.56 7.08 -9.52
N LEU A 1032 12.57 5.77 -9.76
CA LEU A 1032 13.02 5.11 -10.97
C LEU A 1032 12.03 3.99 -11.32
N ASP A 1033 11.54 3.99 -12.55
CA ASP A 1033 10.67 2.94 -13.05
C ASP A 1033 11.46 1.64 -13.26
N LEU A 1034 11.52 0.81 -12.21
CA LEU A 1034 12.19 -0.49 -12.24
C LEU A 1034 11.58 -1.43 -13.30
N THR A 1035 10.28 -1.31 -13.60
CA THR A 1035 9.60 -2.13 -14.62
C THR A 1035 10.12 -1.79 -16.02
N LYS A 1036 10.15 -0.49 -16.36
CA LYS A 1036 10.69 -0.02 -17.63
C LYS A 1036 12.19 -0.27 -17.74
N LEU A 1037 12.94 -0.07 -16.66
CA LEU A 1037 14.37 -0.39 -16.62
C LEU A 1037 14.64 -1.89 -16.80
N LEU A 1038 13.77 -2.76 -16.29
CA LEU A 1038 13.82 -4.19 -16.54
C LEU A 1038 13.52 -4.52 -18.01
N GLN A 1039 12.48 -3.93 -18.60
CA GLN A 1039 12.19 -4.07 -20.04
C GLN A 1039 13.34 -3.56 -20.92
N GLU A 1040 13.94 -2.41 -20.59
CA GLU A 1040 15.14 -1.86 -21.24
C GLU A 1040 16.40 -2.76 -21.02
N SER A 1041 16.35 -3.74 -20.10
CA SER A 1041 17.44 -4.67 -19.77
C SER A 1041 17.28 -6.11 -20.27
N ILE A 1042 16.06 -6.54 -20.64
CA ILE A 1042 15.82 -7.90 -21.16
C ILE A 1042 16.33 -7.98 -22.59
N MET A 1043 17.53 -8.52 -22.75
CA MET A 1043 18.13 -8.74 -24.07
C MET A 1043 17.49 -9.97 -24.70
N THR A 1044 16.58 -9.76 -25.64
CA THR A 1044 16.10 -10.83 -26.52
C THR A 1044 17.28 -11.37 -27.34
N LEU A 1045 17.38 -12.70 -27.43
CA LEU A 1045 18.43 -13.38 -28.18
C LEU A 1045 18.23 -13.20 -29.69
N SER A 1046 18.68 -12.06 -30.20
CA SER A 1046 19.19 -12.00 -31.56
C SER A 1046 20.38 -12.97 -31.62
N PRO A 1047 20.39 -13.97 -32.54
CA PRO A 1047 21.51 -14.90 -32.63
C PRO A 1047 22.77 -14.11 -32.98
N THR A 1048 23.81 -14.24 -32.15
CA THR A 1048 25.15 -13.77 -32.49
C THR A 1048 25.55 -14.36 -33.84
N PRO A 1049 25.94 -13.54 -34.84
CA PRO A 1049 26.45 -14.08 -36.09
C PRO A 1049 27.70 -14.89 -35.78
N THR A 1050 27.73 -16.14 -36.23
CA THR A 1050 28.94 -16.98 -36.15
C THR A 1050 30.00 -16.36 -37.06
N ILE A 1051 30.91 -15.59 -36.47
CA ILE A 1051 32.13 -15.17 -37.17
C ILE A 1051 33.06 -16.39 -37.16
N GLU A 1052 33.15 -17.07 -38.29
CA GLU A 1052 34.28 -17.96 -38.55
C GLU A 1052 35.54 -17.12 -38.74
N ILE A 1053 36.42 -17.13 -37.71
CA ILE A 1053 37.90 -17.24 -37.74
C ILE A 1053 38.47 -16.92 -36.36
#